data_AF-A0A7D4UGR1-F1
#
_entry.id   AF-A0A7D4UGR1-F1
#
_cell.length_a   1.000
_cell.length_b   1.000
_cell.length_c   1.000
_cell.angle_alpha   90.00
_cell.angle_beta   90.00
_cell.angle_gamma   90.00
#
_symmetry.space_group_name_H-M   'P 1'
#
loop_
_entity.id
_entity.type
_entity.pdbx_description
1 polymer ?
#
loop_
_entity_poly.entity_id
_entity_poly.type
_entity_poly.pdbx_seq_one_letter_code
_entity_poly.pdbx_strand_id
1 'polypeptide(L)'
;MPHLLHKVVFPLDRDPDLLPLYVDPETWSVIDEEPVRVSSRGQLGNVLDRTRARINAGRRVSFGTYFNAFPASYWQHWTAVRDVTLTVRTNGPATILLYRSNGSGVKQRIETREVDGTAVSQFDVVLDQYSDGGFIWFDIVADEKNATFEGAEWTTEQEPARAGKASLGITTYNKPDYCVWTLLSLADAPEVLEVVDRIFLIDQGDRRVDAQPEYGEVAERLGETLQVITQPNLGGSGGFARAMAETLARPDSDFVQLLDDDVRIEPESVRRSIVFGRYATVPTIVGAHMFDLLDRPKLHAWAEVVDDAPFMWRALYQEKLPHDFSVANLRQSPMLHMRLDADYNGWWMCLIPVEVIREVGLALPAFIKWDDAEFCLRARESGYPTVSVPGVALWHVSWVGKDDSIDWQAYFHARNRIVSGLIHSPVPAGGTLLRHSRRMDLKHLMMMQYYPVALRHRAIRDILSGPAHMRANLATAMPEARALAASFPETTVHRDSGVPLRARRGRAVFTKLKLNEFDSPTGLRLRWFTLSTLVSHWLHAPRPENVQQPEIEFGKGDAHWWRLPLYDSALVSAADGSGKNIYTRDRGKFRRMLVDSVRLHRRLRREWPRLSKQYRDAAPELTSLESWKKTFGDDA
;
A
#
# COMPACT_ATOMS: atom_id res chain seq x y z
N MET A 1 -2.11 -24.00 27.95
CA MET A 1 -0.72 -23.86 27.45
C MET A 1 -0.60 -22.43 26.91
N PRO A 2 0.55 -21.77 27.03
CA PRO A 2 0.69 -20.40 26.53
C PRO A 2 0.54 -20.34 25.00
N HIS A 3 -0.15 -19.32 24.51
CA HIS A 3 -0.38 -19.05 23.10
C HIS A 3 0.67 -18.08 22.56
N LEU A 4 1.25 -18.38 21.40
CA LEU A 4 2.27 -17.55 20.77
C LEU A 4 1.68 -16.36 20.00
N LEU A 5 2.03 -15.15 20.42
CA LEU A 5 1.60 -13.91 19.77
C LEU A 5 2.60 -13.43 18.72
N HIS A 6 3.88 -13.34 19.07
CA HIS A 6 4.92 -12.72 18.24
C HIS A 6 6.27 -13.42 18.44
N LYS A 7 6.96 -13.79 17.36
CA LYS A 7 8.35 -14.29 17.39
C LYS A 7 9.34 -13.21 16.98
N VAL A 8 10.50 -13.15 17.62
CA VAL A 8 11.62 -12.35 17.13
C VAL A 8 12.26 -13.04 15.93
N VAL A 9 12.40 -12.32 14.83
CA VAL A 9 12.92 -12.84 13.56
C VAL A 9 14.04 -11.96 13.00
N PHE A 10 14.84 -12.52 12.12
CA PHE A 10 15.83 -11.83 11.28
C PHE A 10 15.44 -11.97 9.80
N PRO A 11 15.98 -11.16 8.86
CA PRO A 11 15.52 -11.19 7.47
C PRO A 11 15.67 -12.55 6.78
N LEU A 12 14.77 -12.88 5.83
CA LEU A 12 14.96 -14.00 4.88
C LEU A 12 16.26 -13.82 4.09
N ASP A 13 16.40 -12.64 3.51
CA ASP A 13 17.47 -12.31 2.59
C ASP A 13 18.71 -11.87 3.36
N ARG A 14 19.89 -12.25 2.88
CA ARG A 14 21.16 -11.71 3.38
C ARG A 14 21.42 -10.30 2.83
N ASP A 15 20.49 -9.39 3.09
CA ASP A 15 20.50 -7.99 2.65
C ASP A 15 20.78 -7.06 3.85
N PRO A 16 21.91 -6.34 3.88
CA PRO A 16 22.25 -5.50 5.02
C PRO A 16 21.32 -4.29 5.17
N ASP A 17 20.68 -3.83 4.09
CA ASP A 17 19.81 -2.65 4.10
C ASP A 17 18.49 -2.94 4.84
N LEU A 18 18.15 -4.22 5.00
CA LEU A 18 17.00 -4.66 5.80
C LEU A 18 17.27 -4.68 7.29
N LEU A 19 18.53 -4.81 7.74
CA LEU A 19 18.85 -5.04 9.15
C LEU A 19 18.18 -4.03 10.10
N PRO A 20 18.08 -2.72 9.80
CA PRO A 20 17.39 -1.75 10.67
C PRO A 20 15.92 -2.08 10.98
N LEU A 21 15.25 -2.88 10.15
CA LEU A 21 13.88 -3.34 10.37
C LEU A 21 13.78 -4.46 11.41
N TYR A 22 14.87 -5.18 11.67
CA TYR A 22 14.91 -6.37 12.54
C TYR A 22 15.79 -6.15 13.77
N VAL A 23 16.95 -5.51 13.62
CA VAL A 23 17.90 -5.36 14.72
C VAL A 23 18.73 -4.09 14.56
N ASP A 24 19.04 -3.42 15.68
CA ASP A 24 19.82 -2.20 15.66
C ASP A 24 21.03 -2.25 16.61
N PRO A 25 22.24 -2.49 16.09
CA PRO A 25 23.49 -2.41 16.84
C PRO A 25 24.08 -0.98 16.90
N GLU A 26 23.39 0.02 16.36
CA GLU A 26 23.95 1.35 16.12
C GLU A 26 23.88 2.27 17.34
N THR A 27 24.85 3.19 17.39
CA THR A 27 24.84 4.35 18.29
C THR A 27 24.20 5.54 17.57
N TRP A 28 23.28 6.19 18.28
CA TRP A 28 22.53 7.34 17.80
C TRP A 28 22.84 8.57 18.65
N SER A 29 22.87 9.74 18.02
CA SER A 29 22.94 11.06 18.62
C SER A 29 21.79 11.93 18.11
N VAL A 30 21.66 13.15 18.64
CA VAL A 30 20.72 14.16 18.16
C VAL A 30 21.51 15.41 17.76
N ILE A 31 21.28 15.92 16.55
CA ILE A 31 21.87 17.17 16.05
C ILE A 31 20.73 17.97 15.43
N ASP A 32 20.56 19.23 15.86
CA ASP A 32 19.46 20.11 15.40
C ASP A 32 18.08 19.45 15.48
N GLU A 33 17.80 18.75 16.59
CA GLU A 33 16.57 17.98 16.85
C GLU A 33 16.34 16.76 15.95
N GLU A 34 17.24 16.49 15.00
CA GLU A 34 17.18 15.34 14.11
C GLU A 34 18.06 14.18 14.64
N PRO A 35 17.58 12.93 14.55
CA PRO A 35 18.38 11.77 14.92
C PRO A 35 19.51 11.54 13.90
N VAL A 36 20.73 11.37 14.41
CA VAL A 36 21.90 11.11 13.59
C VAL A 36 22.54 9.80 14.02
N ARG A 37 22.64 8.85 13.09
CA ARG A 37 23.41 7.63 13.27
C ARG A 37 24.91 7.96 13.24
N VAL A 38 25.62 7.69 14.32
CA VAL A 38 27.07 8.01 14.48
C VAL A 38 27.96 6.77 14.43
N SER A 39 27.41 5.62 14.05
CA SER A 39 28.16 4.38 13.84
C SER A 39 27.69 3.61 12.60
N SER A 40 28.47 2.59 12.23
CA SER A 40 28.11 1.60 11.21
C SER A 40 28.55 0.22 11.71
N ARG A 41 27.70 -0.40 12.53
CA ARG A 41 27.93 -1.67 13.24
C ARG A 41 27.04 -2.81 12.74
N GLY A 42 26.02 -2.50 11.93
CA GLY A 42 25.18 -3.47 11.24
C GLY A 42 26.00 -4.38 10.36
N GLN A 43 26.05 -5.68 10.69
CA GLN A 43 26.79 -6.67 9.92
C GLN A 43 26.00 -7.98 9.83
N LEU A 44 25.78 -8.45 8.60
CA LEU A 44 25.12 -9.73 8.33
C LEU A 44 25.86 -10.93 8.91
N GLY A 45 27.17 -10.83 9.15
CA GLY A 45 27.95 -11.88 9.80
C GLY A 45 27.54 -12.14 11.25
N ASN A 46 26.80 -11.22 11.87
CA ASN A 46 26.23 -11.38 13.19
C ASN A 46 24.83 -12.01 13.17
N VAL A 47 24.17 -12.10 12.01
CA VAL A 47 22.92 -12.86 11.86
C VAL A 47 23.28 -14.31 11.54
N LEU A 48 23.01 -15.20 12.48
CA LEU A 48 23.37 -16.63 12.37
C LEU A 48 22.33 -17.38 11.55
N ASP A 49 21.05 -17.11 11.82
CA ASP A 49 19.90 -17.61 11.07
C ASP A 49 18.65 -16.73 11.34
N ARG A 50 17.46 -17.20 10.96
CA ARG A 50 16.18 -16.48 11.08
C ARG A 50 15.77 -16.15 12.52
N THR A 51 16.34 -16.80 13.52
CA THR A 51 15.97 -16.63 14.93
C THR A 51 17.15 -16.33 15.84
N ARG A 52 18.38 -16.48 15.35
CA ARG A 52 19.60 -16.35 16.15
C ARG A 52 20.58 -15.31 15.63
N ALA A 53 21.24 -14.63 16.57
CA ALA A 53 22.27 -13.65 16.27
C ALA A 53 23.41 -13.66 17.28
N ARG A 54 24.60 -13.30 16.83
CA ARG A 54 25.76 -13.02 17.67
C ARG A 54 25.73 -11.57 18.14
N ILE A 55 25.93 -11.39 19.45
CA ILE A 55 26.10 -10.10 20.10
C ILE A 55 27.59 -9.99 20.47
N ASN A 56 28.30 -9.10 19.79
CA ASN A 56 29.75 -8.96 19.98
C ASN A 56 30.08 -8.37 21.37
N ALA A 57 31.18 -8.82 21.97
CA ALA A 57 31.64 -8.37 23.28
C ALA A 57 31.68 -6.83 23.40
N GLY A 58 31.22 -6.32 24.54
CA GLY A 58 31.12 -4.88 24.82
C GLY A 58 30.14 -4.12 23.92
N ARG A 59 29.24 -4.82 23.20
CA ARG A 59 28.23 -4.19 22.34
C ARG A 59 26.83 -4.39 22.91
N ARG A 60 26.02 -3.35 22.70
CA ARG A 60 24.58 -3.36 22.89
C ARG A 60 23.89 -3.48 21.54
N VAL A 61 22.92 -4.38 21.46
CA VAL A 61 22.08 -4.59 20.30
C VAL A 61 20.62 -4.47 20.73
N SER A 62 19.88 -3.62 20.04
CA SER A 62 18.47 -3.32 20.33
C SER A 62 17.54 -4.08 19.40
N PHE A 63 16.50 -4.69 19.97
CA PHE A 63 15.39 -5.30 19.24
C PHE A 63 14.17 -4.37 19.18
N GLY A 64 14.32 -3.10 19.60
CA GLY A 64 13.36 -2.02 19.36
C GLY A 64 13.31 -1.60 17.90
N THR A 65 12.87 -2.49 17.03
CA THR A 65 12.82 -2.35 15.57
C THR A 65 11.43 -2.70 15.06
N TYR A 66 11.17 -2.40 13.78
CA TYR A 66 9.84 -2.57 13.19
C TYR A 66 9.26 -3.98 13.36
N PHE A 67 10.07 -5.02 13.06
CA PHE A 67 9.59 -6.40 13.13
C PHE A 67 9.70 -7.02 14.53
N ASN A 68 10.54 -6.53 15.44
CA ASN A 68 10.81 -7.24 16.71
C ASN A 68 10.33 -6.51 17.97
N ALA A 69 9.93 -5.23 17.87
CA ALA A 69 9.22 -4.57 18.94
C ALA A 69 7.76 -5.06 18.99
N PHE A 70 7.23 -5.26 20.20
CA PHE A 70 5.84 -5.64 20.43
C PHE A 70 4.94 -4.39 20.39
N PRO A 71 3.96 -4.30 19.48
CA PRO A 71 3.08 -3.12 19.32
C PRO A 71 2.00 -3.07 20.41
N ALA A 72 2.43 -2.84 21.65
CA ALA A 72 1.63 -2.94 22.87
C ALA A 72 0.30 -2.17 22.81
N SER A 73 0.32 -0.95 22.28
CA SER A 73 -0.90 -0.13 22.15
C SER A 73 -1.97 -0.72 21.24
N TYR A 74 -1.56 -1.38 20.15
CA TYR A 74 -2.48 -2.02 19.22
C TYR A 74 -3.12 -3.25 19.85
N TRP A 75 -2.34 -4.08 20.56
CA TRP A 75 -2.86 -5.22 21.32
C TRP A 75 -3.78 -4.79 22.46
N GLN A 76 -3.40 -3.79 23.25
CA GLN A 76 -4.23 -3.28 24.35
C GLN A 76 -5.58 -2.74 23.84
N HIS A 77 -5.55 -1.99 22.73
CA HIS A 77 -6.75 -1.33 22.20
C HIS A 77 -7.72 -2.30 21.52
N TRP A 78 -7.21 -3.19 20.66
CA TRP A 78 -8.06 -4.01 19.79
C TRP A 78 -8.34 -5.42 20.32
N THR A 79 -7.62 -5.89 21.35
CA THR A 79 -7.72 -7.27 21.84
C THR A 79 -8.02 -7.34 23.34
N ALA A 80 -8.43 -8.52 23.79
CA ALA A 80 -8.63 -8.83 25.20
C ALA A 80 -7.31 -9.11 25.97
N VAL A 81 -6.18 -9.22 25.27
CA VAL A 81 -4.89 -9.57 25.88
C VAL A 81 -4.42 -8.45 26.82
N ARG A 82 -4.17 -8.79 28.09
CA ARG A 82 -3.62 -7.86 29.09
C ARG A 82 -2.31 -8.35 29.67
N ASP A 83 -2.15 -9.64 29.84
CA ASP A 83 -0.93 -10.24 30.35
C ASP A 83 -0.16 -10.89 29.20
N VAL A 84 1.09 -10.46 29.00
CA VAL A 84 2.00 -11.05 28.01
C VAL A 84 3.33 -11.40 28.67
N THR A 85 3.89 -12.54 28.30
CA THR A 85 5.19 -12.99 28.77
C THR A 85 6.19 -12.94 27.62
N LEU A 86 7.27 -12.19 27.79
CA LEU A 86 8.44 -12.26 26.92
C LEU A 86 9.38 -13.36 27.43
N THR A 87 9.71 -14.33 26.58
CA THR A 87 10.78 -15.31 26.84
C THR A 87 11.96 -15.04 25.93
N VAL A 88 13.14 -14.77 26.51
CA VAL A 88 14.41 -14.54 25.79
C VAL A 88 15.40 -15.65 26.10
N ARG A 89 16.00 -16.24 25.07
CA ARG A 89 17.00 -17.31 25.19
C ARG A 89 18.36 -16.79 24.77
N THR A 90 19.38 -17.03 25.59
CA THR A 90 20.75 -16.55 25.35
C THR A 90 21.78 -17.60 25.74
N ASN A 91 22.97 -17.48 25.17
CA ASN A 91 24.14 -18.25 25.55
C ASN A 91 25.37 -17.34 25.72
N GLY A 92 26.04 -17.41 26.87
CA GLY A 92 27.20 -16.58 27.23
C GLY A 92 26.83 -15.35 28.07
N PRO A 93 27.84 -14.60 28.55
CA PRO A 93 27.63 -13.51 29.50
C PRO A 93 26.96 -12.30 28.82
N ALA A 94 25.77 -11.94 29.29
CA ALA A 94 25.00 -10.83 28.77
C ALA A 94 24.08 -10.19 29.81
N THR A 95 23.65 -8.96 29.53
CA THR A 95 22.57 -8.29 30.23
C THR A 95 21.41 -8.06 29.27
N ILE A 96 20.22 -8.51 29.65
CA ILE A 96 18.96 -8.27 28.95
C ILE A 96 18.27 -7.08 29.60
N LEU A 97 17.90 -6.09 28.79
CA LEU A 97 17.26 -4.85 29.24
C LEU A 97 15.88 -4.73 28.59
N LEU A 98 14.81 -4.78 29.38
CA LEU A 98 13.44 -4.62 28.89
C LEU A 98 13.04 -3.15 28.92
N TYR A 99 12.48 -2.65 27.83
CA TYR A 99 12.03 -1.27 27.66
C TYR A 99 10.57 -1.20 27.21
N ARG A 100 9.94 -0.08 27.54
CA ARG A 100 8.70 0.37 26.92
C ARG A 100 8.79 1.80 26.45
N SER A 101 7.78 2.19 25.67
CA SER A 101 7.49 3.57 25.31
C SER A 101 6.01 3.89 25.49
N ASN A 102 5.67 5.17 25.67
CA ASN A 102 4.30 5.68 25.58
C ASN A 102 4.01 6.24 24.16
N GLY A 103 2.81 6.79 23.94
CA GLY A 103 2.43 7.38 22.65
C GLY A 103 3.25 8.59 22.20
N SER A 104 3.98 9.25 23.11
CA SER A 104 4.93 10.31 22.76
C SER A 104 6.35 9.79 22.43
N GLY A 105 6.57 8.48 22.45
CA GLY A 105 7.88 7.87 22.21
C GLY A 105 8.86 7.98 23.37
N VAL A 106 8.41 8.37 24.57
CA VAL A 106 9.27 8.46 25.76
C VAL A 106 9.62 7.06 26.24
N LYS A 107 10.92 6.75 26.29
CA LYS A 107 11.44 5.41 26.59
C LYS A 107 11.67 5.23 28.08
N GLN A 108 11.27 4.09 28.62
CA GLN A 108 11.48 3.71 30.02
C GLN A 108 12.01 2.29 30.09
N ARG A 109 13.04 2.06 30.90
CA ARG A 109 13.51 0.70 31.22
C ARG A 109 12.60 0.13 32.30
N ILE A 110 12.04 -1.05 32.06
CA ILE A 110 11.13 -1.74 32.98
C ILE A 110 11.92 -2.68 33.88
N GLU A 111 12.76 -3.54 33.30
CA GLU A 111 13.48 -4.60 34.01
C GLU A 111 14.86 -4.84 33.39
N THR A 112 15.76 -5.41 34.19
CA THR A 112 17.11 -5.82 33.80
C THR A 112 17.36 -7.23 34.33
N ARG A 113 17.96 -8.10 33.52
CA ARG A 113 18.42 -9.43 33.95
C ARG A 113 19.82 -9.72 33.42
N GLU A 114 20.73 -10.03 34.33
CA GLU A 114 22.07 -10.54 34.00
C GLU A 114 22.02 -12.05 33.85
N VAL A 115 22.72 -12.57 32.84
CA VAL A 115 22.75 -13.98 32.48
C VAL A 115 24.15 -14.40 32.06
N ASP A 116 24.50 -15.66 32.31
CA ASP A 116 25.73 -16.30 31.81
C ASP A 116 25.43 -17.77 31.48
N GLY A 117 26.21 -18.34 30.57
CA GLY A 117 25.95 -19.65 29.98
C GLY A 117 24.61 -19.70 29.24
N THR A 118 24.03 -20.91 29.11
CA THR A 118 22.71 -21.10 28.51
C THR A 118 21.62 -20.67 29.48
N ALA A 119 20.88 -19.61 29.14
CA ALA A 119 19.86 -19.02 29.99
C ALA A 119 18.53 -18.82 29.25
N VAL A 120 17.43 -18.96 29.99
CA VAL A 120 16.07 -18.62 29.56
C VAL A 120 15.52 -17.60 30.54
N SER A 121 15.25 -16.38 30.05
CA SER A 121 14.74 -15.27 30.86
C SER A 121 13.29 -14.97 30.51
N GLN A 122 12.42 -14.94 31.51
CA GLN A 122 11.01 -14.60 31.36
C GLN A 122 10.69 -13.25 31.99
N PHE A 123 9.89 -12.44 31.30
CA PHE A 123 9.43 -11.14 31.78
C PHE A 123 7.92 -11.06 31.60
N ASP A 124 7.20 -10.92 32.70
CA ASP A 124 5.75 -10.74 32.70
C ASP A 124 5.41 -9.27 32.58
N VAL A 125 4.61 -8.91 31.58
CA VAL A 125 4.29 -7.53 31.25
C VAL A 125 2.78 -7.36 31.14
N VAL A 126 2.27 -6.34 31.81
CA VAL A 126 0.86 -5.95 31.76
C VAL A 126 0.67 -4.83 30.73
N LEU A 127 -0.31 -4.98 29.86
CA LEU A 127 -0.73 -4.01 28.85
C LEU A 127 -1.79 -3.06 29.41
N ASP A 128 -1.40 -2.16 30.31
CA ASP A 128 -2.30 -1.20 30.97
C ASP A 128 -2.01 0.29 30.68
N GLN A 129 -0.82 0.60 30.13
CA GLN A 129 -0.30 1.96 29.98
C GLN A 129 -0.06 2.37 28.50
N TYR A 130 -0.84 1.81 27.57
CA TYR A 130 -0.63 1.98 26.12
C TYR A 130 -1.86 2.50 25.36
N SER A 131 -2.68 3.36 25.97
CA SER A 131 -3.97 3.80 25.39
C SER A 131 -3.86 4.61 24.08
N ASP A 132 -2.86 5.49 24.00
CA ASP A 132 -2.64 6.42 22.88
C ASP A 132 -1.41 6.06 22.04
N GLY A 133 -0.68 5.00 22.41
CA GLY A 133 0.50 4.53 21.71
C GLY A 133 1.49 3.81 22.62
N GLY A 134 2.58 3.35 22.01
CA GLY A 134 3.68 2.70 22.70
C GLY A 134 3.96 1.26 22.25
N PHE A 135 5.20 0.87 22.50
CA PHE A 135 5.81 -0.42 22.19
C PHE A 135 6.54 -0.96 23.42
N ILE A 136 6.76 -2.27 23.44
CA ILE A 136 7.67 -2.96 24.36
C ILE A 136 8.75 -3.65 23.53
N TRP A 137 10.00 -3.59 23.96
CA TRP A 137 11.10 -4.30 23.31
C TRP A 137 12.21 -4.59 24.31
N PHE A 138 13.20 -5.38 23.92
CA PHE A 138 14.38 -5.63 24.74
C PHE A 138 15.67 -5.33 23.99
N ASP A 139 16.73 -5.08 24.74
CA ASP A 139 18.09 -4.96 24.23
C ASP A 139 18.96 -6.02 24.91
N ILE A 140 19.98 -6.51 24.19
CA ILE A 140 20.99 -7.41 24.73
C ILE A 140 22.34 -6.69 24.72
N VAL A 141 23.01 -6.68 25.86
CA VAL A 141 24.36 -6.16 26.02
C VAL A 141 25.28 -7.33 26.32
N ALA A 142 26.21 -7.63 25.43
CA ALA A 142 27.25 -8.63 25.72
C ALA A 142 28.34 -7.97 26.58
N ASP A 143 28.79 -8.67 27.62
CA ASP A 143 29.80 -8.16 28.56
C ASP A 143 31.23 -8.38 28.02
N GLU A 144 32.14 -9.03 28.76
CA GLU A 144 33.53 -9.20 28.33
C GLU A 144 33.72 -10.18 27.16
N LYS A 145 32.72 -11.03 26.88
CA LYS A 145 32.73 -12.02 25.78
C LYS A 145 31.54 -11.83 24.86
N ASN A 146 31.63 -12.42 23.67
CA ASN A 146 30.47 -12.51 22.78
C ASN A 146 29.37 -13.34 23.46
N ALA A 147 28.12 -12.92 23.27
CA ALA A 147 26.95 -13.69 23.61
C ALA A 147 26.20 -14.10 22.32
N THR A 148 25.43 -15.17 22.39
CA THR A 148 24.52 -15.57 21.33
C THR A 148 23.09 -15.34 21.80
N PHE A 149 22.31 -14.61 21.01
CA PHE A 149 20.86 -14.59 21.09
C PHE A 149 20.33 -15.85 20.39
N GLU A 150 19.65 -16.70 21.16
CA GLU A 150 19.12 -17.99 20.70
C GLU A 150 17.64 -17.93 20.30
N GLY A 151 17.00 -16.76 20.44
CA GLY A 151 15.61 -16.52 20.05
C GLY A 151 14.76 -15.91 21.17
N ALA A 152 13.65 -15.29 20.79
CA ALA A 152 12.67 -14.74 21.73
C ALA A 152 11.25 -14.79 21.19
N GLU A 153 10.30 -14.85 22.11
CA GLU A 153 8.88 -14.94 21.81
C GLU A 153 8.03 -14.21 22.84
N TRP A 154 6.90 -13.69 22.39
CA TRP A 154 5.84 -13.11 23.21
C TRP A 154 4.67 -14.07 23.24
N THR A 155 4.23 -14.45 24.44
CA THR A 155 3.12 -15.37 24.65
C THR A 155 2.07 -14.77 25.58
N THR A 156 0.89 -15.38 25.62
CA THR A 156 -0.17 -15.07 26.60
C THR A 156 -0.90 -16.34 27.03
N GLU A 157 -1.48 -16.33 28.23
CA GLU A 157 -2.42 -17.37 28.66
C GLU A 157 -3.88 -17.03 28.31
N GLN A 158 -4.13 -15.82 27.81
CA GLN A 158 -5.45 -15.42 27.31
C GLN A 158 -5.84 -16.33 26.15
N GLU A 159 -7.03 -16.93 26.20
CA GLU A 159 -7.56 -17.68 25.07
C GLU A 159 -7.98 -16.74 23.93
N PRO A 160 -7.77 -17.12 22.67
CA PRO A 160 -8.19 -16.31 21.53
C PRO A 160 -9.73 -16.22 21.45
N ALA A 161 -10.24 -15.10 20.96
CA ALA A 161 -11.68 -14.89 20.78
C ALA A 161 -12.27 -15.77 19.66
N ARG A 162 -11.43 -16.21 18.72
CA ARG A 162 -11.75 -17.12 17.62
C ARG A 162 -10.54 -17.96 17.24
N ALA A 163 -10.76 -19.18 16.75
CA ALA A 163 -9.68 -20.16 16.54
C ALA A 163 -9.52 -20.62 15.07
N GLY A 164 -10.39 -20.19 14.15
CA GLY A 164 -10.34 -20.64 12.77
C GLY A 164 -9.11 -20.16 12.02
N LYS A 165 -8.84 -20.84 10.91
CA LYS A 165 -7.69 -20.60 10.05
C LYS A 165 -8.00 -19.51 9.02
N ALA A 166 -7.00 -19.13 8.23
CA ALA A 166 -7.19 -18.21 7.11
C ALA A 166 -7.00 -18.93 5.77
N SER A 167 -7.87 -18.64 4.80
CA SER A 167 -7.56 -18.90 3.40
C SER A 167 -6.76 -17.73 2.82
N LEU A 168 -5.65 -18.00 2.15
CA LEU A 168 -4.86 -16.99 1.43
C LEU A 168 -5.44 -16.83 0.03
N GLY A 169 -5.65 -15.59 -0.40
CA GLY A 169 -6.12 -15.24 -1.74
C GLY A 169 -5.07 -14.45 -2.50
N ILE A 170 -4.32 -15.10 -3.39
CA ILE A 170 -3.28 -14.47 -4.22
C ILE A 170 -3.88 -14.17 -5.60
N THR A 171 -4.01 -12.89 -5.95
CA THR A 171 -4.53 -12.48 -7.27
C THR A 171 -3.38 -12.19 -8.23
N THR A 172 -3.35 -12.81 -9.42
CA THR A 172 -2.29 -12.53 -10.40
C THR A 172 -2.77 -12.27 -11.82
N TYR A 173 -2.01 -11.43 -12.53
CA TYR A 173 -2.13 -11.22 -13.97
C TYR A 173 -0.75 -11.12 -14.61
N ASN A 174 -0.30 -12.21 -15.24
CA ASN A 174 0.96 -12.28 -16.00
C ASN A 174 2.24 -11.98 -15.20
N LYS A 175 2.26 -12.32 -13.89
CA LYS A 175 3.46 -12.28 -13.04
C LYS A 175 3.74 -13.64 -12.38
N PRO A 176 3.83 -14.73 -13.16
CA PRO A 176 3.90 -16.08 -12.60
C PRO A 176 5.16 -16.35 -11.77
N ASP A 177 6.25 -15.70 -12.13
CA ASP A 177 7.53 -15.72 -11.43
C ASP A 177 7.38 -15.22 -9.97
N TYR A 178 6.73 -14.07 -9.73
CA TYR A 178 6.50 -13.63 -8.34
C TYR A 178 5.59 -14.58 -7.54
N CYS A 179 4.59 -15.16 -8.19
CA CYS A 179 3.70 -16.12 -7.55
C CYS A 179 4.46 -17.36 -7.06
N VAL A 180 5.30 -17.94 -7.92
CA VAL A 180 6.15 -19.09 -7.55
C VAL A 180 7.02 -18.75 -6.34
N TRP A 181 7.67 -17.59 -6.33
CA TRP A 181 8.56 -17.17 -5.23
C TRP A 181 7.81 -16.97 -3.91
N THR A 182 6.60 -16.40 -3.98
CA THR A 182 5.72 -16.24 -2.82
C THR A 182 5.29 -17.59 -2.27
N LEU A 183 4.90 -18.52 -3.14
CA LEU A 183 4.49 -19.87 -2.74
C LEU A 183 5.66 -20.68 -2.15
N LEU A 184 6.88 -20.57 -2.72
CA LEU A 184 8.09 -21.15 -2.12
C LEU A 184 8.36 -20.59 -0.73
N SER A 185 8.24 -19.26 -0.56
CA SER A 185 8.43 -18.60 0.73
C SER A 185 7.43 -19.08 1.79
N LEU A 186 6.19 -19.39 1.38
CA LEU A 186 5.18 -20.01 2.26
C LEU A 186 5.51 -21.48 2.56
N ALA A 187 5.97 -22.23 1.56
CA ALA A 187 6.38 -23.63 1.73
C ALA A 187 7.61 -23.78 2.64
N ASP A 188 8.48 -22.75 2.70
CA ASP A 188 9.65 -22.68 3.59
C ASP A 188 9.29 -22.24 5.03
N ALA A 189 8.01 -21.94 5.31
CA ALA A 189 7.52 -21.42 6.59
C ALA A 189 6.39 -22.31 7.17
N PRO A 190 6.70 -23.55 7.62
CA PRO A 190 5.70 -24.51 8.09
C PRO A 190 4.84 -23.99 9.25
N GLU A 191 5.39 -23.16 10.14
CA GLU A 191 4.67 -22.52 11.24
C GLU A 191 3.58 -21.54 10.78
N VAL A 192 3.70 -21.00 9.56
CA VAL A 192 2.66 -20.18 8.95
C VAL A 192 1.56 -21.10 8.42
N LEU A 193 1.93 -22.23 7.80
CA LEU A 193 0.96 -23.18 7.26
C LEU A 193 0.05 -23.79 8.34
N GLU A 194 0.50 -23.84 9.60
CA GLU A 194 -0.35 -24.26 10.73
C GLU A 194 -1.61 -23.39 10.92
N VAL A 195 -1.53 -22.10 10.59
CA VAL A 195 -2.65 -21.15 10.69
C VAL A 195 -3.36 -20.90 9.35
N VAL A 196 -2.87 -21.52 8.28
CA VAL A 196 -3.46 -21.46 6.93
C VAL A 196 -4.34 -22.67 6.68
N ASP A 197 -5.48 -22.41 6.06
CA ASP A 197 -6.44 -23.44 5.63
C ASP A 197 -6.23 -23.83 4.16
N ARG A 198 -6.22 -22.84 3.27
CA ARG A 198 -6.05 -23.03 1.82
C ARG A 198 -5.33 -21.83 1.23
N ILE A 199 -4.64 -22.01 0.12
CA ILE A 199 -4.06 -20.98 -0.71
C ILE A 199 -4.78 -21.01 -2.06
N PHE A 200 -5.64 -20.03 -2.31
CA PHE A 200 -6.27 -19.81 -3.60
C PHE A 200 -5.40 -18.86 -4.43
N LEU A 201 -4.80 -19.37 -5.50
CA LEU A 201 -4.11 -18.57 -6.49
C LEU A 201 -5.05 -18.31 -7.65
N ILE A 202 -5.51 -17.07 -7.79
CA ILE A 202 -6.44 -16.65 -8.84
C ILE A 202 -5.65 -16.11 -10.03
N ASP A 203 -5.40 -16.97 -11.01
CA ASP A 203 -4.62 -16.64 -12.21
C ASP A 203 -5.54 -16.16 -13.33
N GLN A 204 -5.45 -14.86 -13.59
CA GLN A 204 -6.25 -14.14 -14.60
C GLN A 204 -5.47 -13.90 -15.92
N GLY A 205 -4.25 -14.44 -16.01
CA GLY A 205 -3.30 -14.20 -17.10
C GLY A 205 -3.30 -15.26 -18.18
N ASP A 206 -2.61 -14.94 -19.28
CA ASP A 206 -2.24 -15.90 -20.32
C ASP A 206 -0.83 -16.49 -20.09
N ARG A 207 0.03 -15.78 -19.35
CA ARG A 207 1.27 -16.31 -18.78
C ARG A 207 0.97 -17.01 -17.47
N ARG A 208 0.63 -18.29 -17.61
CA ARG A 208 0.18 -19.15 -16.52
C ARG A 208 1.23 -19.44 -15.45
N VAL A 209 0.80 -19.48 -14.19
CA VAL A 209 1.63 -19.92 -13.03
C VAL A 209 1.90 -21.42 -13.08
N ASP A 210 0.88 -22.22 -13.36
CA ASP A 210 0.97 -23.68 -13.44
C ASP A 210 1.81 -24.19 -14.63
N ALA A 211 2.20 -23.29 -15.54
CA ALA A 211 3.11 -23.57 -16.64
C ALA A 211 4.59 -23.21 -16.34
N GLN A 212 4.92 -22.68 -15.16
CA GLN A 212 6.30 -22.39 -14.80
C GLN A 212 7.08 -23.69 -14.50
N PRO A 213 8.37 -23.78 -14.90
CA PRO A 213 9.20 -24.95 -14.61
C PRO A 213 9.26 -25.30 -13.12
N GLU A 214 9.32 -24.30 -12.25
CA GLU A 214 9.43 -24.42 -10.80
C GLU A 214 8.10 -24.76 -10.10
N TYR A 215 6.97 -24.68 -10.81
CA TYR A 215 5.64 -24.91 -10.22
C TYR A 215 5.50 -26.34 -9.68
N GLY A 216 6.09 -27.33 -10.35
CA GLY A 216 5.99 -28.74 -9.92
C GLY A 216 6.49 -28.98 -8.50
N GLU A 217 7.63 -28.38 -8.14
CA GLU A 217 8.20 -28.45 -6.79
C GLU A 217 7.26 -27.79 -5.76
N VAL A 218 6.77 -26.60 -6.07
CA VAL A 218 5.88 -25.84 -5.18
C VAL A 218 4.56 -26.59 -4.93
N ALA A 219 3.96 -27.13 -5.99
CA ALA A 219 2.71 -27.88 -5.92
C ALA A 219 2.88 -29.16 -5.09
N GLU A 220 4.01 -29.86 -5.22
CA GLU A 220 4.32 -31.03 -4.38
C GLU A 220 4.46 -30.65 -2.90
N ARG A 221 5.18 -29.57 -2.60
CA ARG A 221 5.44 -29.13 -1.23
C ARG A 221 4.20 -28.60 -0.51
N LEU A 222 3.33 -27.87 -1.21
CA LEU A 222 2.09 -27.34 -0.63
C LEU A 222 0.93 -28.33 -0.70
N GLY A 223 1.02 -29.33 -1.58
CA GLY A 223 0.04 -30.40 -1.74
C GLY A 223 -1.38 -29.85 -1.94
N GLU A 224 -2.35 -30.44 -1.25
CA GLU A 224 -3.74 -30.01 -1.32
C GLU A 224 -3.94 -28.56 -0.83
N THR A 225 -3.05 -28.01 0.00
CA THR A 225 -3.17 -26.64 0.52
C THR A 225 -3.23 -25.61 -0.62
N LEU A 226 -2.59 -25.86 -1.76
CA LEU A 226 -2.60 -24.97 -2.91
C LEU A 226 -3.70 -25.34 -3.92
N GLN A 227 -4.48 -24.34 -4.33
CA GLN A 227 -5.45 -24.45 -5.41
C GLN A 227 -5.27 -23.28 -6.39
N VAL A 228 -4.92 -23.60 -7.64
CA VAL A 228 -4.87 -22.63 -8.75
C VAL A 228 -6.23 -22.56 -9.41
N ILE A 229 -6.77 -21.35 -9.56
CA ILE A 229 -8.07 -21.06 -10.17
C ILE A 229 -7.83 -20.13 -11.36
N THR A 230 -8.23 -20.60 -12.55
CA THR A 230 -8.15 -19.81 -13.78
C THR A 230 -9.45 -19.07 -14.02
N GLN A 231 -9.37 -17.77 -14.34
CA GLN A 231 -10.54 -17.00 -14.76
C GLN A 231 -10.16 -15.91 -15.78
N PRO A 232 -11.13 -15.30 -16.48
CA PRO A 232 -10.86 -14.12 -17.30
C PRO A 232 -10.30 -12.95 -16.49
N ASN A 233 -9.67 -11.97 -17.17
CA ASN A 233 -9.19 -10.76 -16.51
C ASN A 233 -10.34 -9.85 -16.04
N LEU A 234 -10.64 -9.93 -14.75
CA LEU A 234 -11.62 -9.11 -14.04
C LEU A 234 -10.96 -8.06 -13.13
N GLY A 235 -9.65 -7.85 -13.31
CA GLY A 235 -8.84 -6.94 -12.51
C GLY A 235 -8.58 -7.43 -11.09
N GLY A 236 -7.95 -6.59 -10.26
CA GLY A 236 -7.73 -6.85 -8.83
C GLY A 236 -9.04 -7.15 -8.11
N SER A 237 -10.08 -6.33 -8.31
CA SER A 237 -11.36 -6.54 -7.63
C SER A 237 -11.98 -7.89 -7.91
N GLY A 238 -11.88 -8.39 -9.16
CA GLY A 238 -12.40 -9.70 -9.54
C GLY A 238 -11.57 -10.87 -9.00
N GLY A 239 -10.25 -10.73 -8.92
CA GLY A 239 -9.40 -11.75 -8.30
C GLY A 239 -9.63 -11.85 -6.78
N PHE A 240 -9.67 -10.71 -6.09
CA PHE A 240 -9.95 -10.67 -4.66
C PHE A 240 -11.39 -11.13 -4.35
N ALA A 241 -12.39 -10.72 -5.13
CA ALA A 241 -13.75 -11.24 -4.98
C ALA A 241 -13.82 -12.75 -5.19
N ARG A 242 -13.04 -13.32 -6.12
CA ARG A 242 -12.96 -14.77 -6.29
C ARG A 242 -12.39 -15.44 -5.05
N ALA A 243 -11.26 -14.97 -4.53
CA ALA A 243 -10.67 -15.51 -3.31
C ALA A 243 -11.61 -15.44 -2.09
N MET A 244 -12.32 -14.31 -1.93
CA MET A 244 -13.34 -14.17 -0.89
C MET A 244 -14.49 -15.18 -1.08
N ALA A 245 -14.98 -15.37 -2.31
CA ALA A 245 -16.06 -16.31 -2.63
C ALA A 245 -15.67 -17.77 -2.35
N GLU A 246 -14.46 -18.18 -2.73
CA GLU A 246 -13.93 -19.52 -2.45
C GLU A 246 -13.72 -19.73 -0.94
N THR A 247 -13.28 -18.69 -0.23
CA THR A 247 -13.14 -18.73 1.24
C THR A 247 -14.49 -18.88 1.94
N LEU A 248 -15.55 -18.21 1.47
CA LEU A 248 -16.90 -18.35 2.03
C LEU A 248 -17.43 -19.79 1.96
N ALA A 249 -16.95 -20.59 1.01
CA ALA A 249 -17.30 -22.00 0.86
C ALA A 249 -16.51 -22.94 1.79
N ARG A 250 -15.55 -22.41 2.57
CA ARG A 250 -14.72 -23.20 3.49
C ARG A 250 -15.21 -23.08 4.93
N PRO A 251 -15.60 -24.20 5.59
CA PRO A 251 -16.09 -24.16 6.97
C PRO A 251 -14.97 -23.90 8.00
N ASP A 252 -13.72 -24.22 7.68
CA ASP A 252 -12.58 -24.11 8.60
C ASP A 252 -11.87 -22.74 8.53
N SER A 253 -12.30 -21.88 7.62
CA SER A 253 -11.78 -20.51 7.45
C SER A 253 -12.62 -19.50 8.20
N ASP A 254 -12.02 -18.88 9.21
CA ASP A 254 -12.58 -17.69 9.88
C ASP A 254 -12.17 -16.40 9.16
N PHE A 255 -11.14 -16.47 8.30
CA PHE A 255 -10.59 -15.30 7.61
C PHE A 255 -10.22 -15.60 6.16
N VAL A 256 -10.18 -14.54 5.35
CA VAL A 256 -9.41 -14.50 4.10
C VAL A 256 -8.23 -13.54 4.27
N GLN A 257 -7.03 -13.96 3.89
CA GLN A 257 -5.84 -13.13 3.79
C GLN A 257 -5.61 -12.81 2.32
N LEU A 258 -6.05 -11.64 1.88
CA LEU A 258 -5.79 -11.18 0.51
C LEU A 258 -4.31 -10.82 0.38
N LEU A 259 -3.73 -11.15 -0.78
CA LEU A 259 -2.33 -10.92 -1.16
C LEU A 259 -2.26 -10.52 -2.64
N ASP A 260 -1.46 -9.50 -2.97
CA ASP A 260 -1.14 -9.17 -4.37
C ASP A 260 -0.01 -10.07 -4.90
N ASP A 261 0.22 -10.08 -6.22
CA ASP A 261 1.20 -10.96 -6.85
C ASP A 261 2.62 -10.40 -6.85
N ASP A 262 2.85 -9.09 -6.96
CA ASP A 262 4.19 -8.47 -7.01
C ASP A 262 4.75 -8.03 -5.66
N VAL A 263 4.66 -8.96 -4.70
CA VAL A 263 5.13 -8.78 -3.34
C VAL A 263 6.30 -9.70 -2.99
N ARG A 264 7.04 -9.31 -1.96
CA ARG A 264 7.83 -10.23 -1.12
C ARG A 264 7.26 -10.20 0.27
N ILE A 265 6.83 -11.35 0.75
CA ILE A 265 6.24 -11.48 2.09
C ILE A 265 7.34 -11.66 3.15
N GLU A 266 7.09 -11.15 4.36
CA GLU A 266 7.68 -11.71 5.58
C GLU A 266 6.67 -12.74 6.12
N PRO A 267 6.93 -14.06 6.01
CA PRO A 267 5.98 -15.11 6.42
C PRO A 267 5.46 -14.94 7.85
N GLU A 268 6.31 -14.51 8.78
CA GLU A 268 5.88 -14.22 10.16
C GLU A 268 4.83 -13.11 10.22
N SER A 269 4.78 -12.18 9.25
CA SER A 269 3.71 -11.18 9.16
C SER A 269 2.35 -11.79 8.83
N VAL A 270 2.29 -12.83 7.99
CA VAL A 270 1.05 -13.58 7.71
C VAL A 270 0.55 -14.27 8.98
N ARG A 271 1.46 -14.89 9.74
CA ARG A 271 1.07 -15.49 11.03
C ARG A 271 0.57 -14.43 12.01
N ARG A 272 1.29 -13.31 12.14
CA ARG A 272 0.94 -12.21 13.05
C ARG A 272 -0.40 -11.57 12.72
N SER A 273 -0.73 -11.35 11.44
CA SER A 273 -2.04 -10.81 11.07
C SER A 273 -3.16 -11.75 11.50
N ILE A 274 -3.05 -13.05 11.20
CA ILE A 274 -4.04 -14.08 11.56
C ILE A 274 -4.19 -14.18 13.08
N VAL A 275 -3.08 -14.26 13.81
CA VAL A 275 -3.11 -14.33 15.27
C VAL A 275 -3.70 -13.06 15.87
N PHE A 276 -3.33 -11.87 15.41
CA PHE A 276 -3.96 -10.63 15.87
C PHE A 276 -5.48 -10.64 15.60
N GLY A 277 -5.90 -11.06 14.41
CA GLY A 277 -7.31 -11.21 14.05
C GLY A 277 -8.06 -12.21 14.95
N ARG A 278 -7.40 -13.26 15.44
CA ARG A 278 -7.97 -14.23 16.40
C ARG A 278 -8.23 -13.65 17.79
N TYR A 279 -7.45 -12.65 18.20
CA TYR A 279 -7.55 -11.99 19.49
C TYR A 279 -8.37 -10.70 19.48
N ALA A 280 -8.68 -10.16 18.30
CA ALA A 280 -9.49 -8.96 18.16
C ALA A 280 -10.88 -9.13 18.81
N THR A 281 -11.25 -8.23 19.71
CA THR A 281 -12.50 -8.32 20.51
C THR A 281 -13.76 -8.19 19.68
N VAL A 282 -13.67 -7.52 18.54
CA VAL A 282 -14.68 -7.50 17.47
C VAL A 282 -14.06 -8.04 16.19
N PRO A 283 -14.86 -8.49 15.20
CA PRO A 283 -14.33 -8.79 13.88
C PRO A 283 -13.68 -7.55 13.30
N THR A 284 -12.37 -7.61 13.05
CA THR A 284 -11.55 -6.47 12.64
C THR A 284 -10.80 -6.82 11.37
N ILE A 285 -10.78 -5.90 10.41
CA ILE A 285 -9.94 -6.01 9.21
C ILE A 285 -8.50 -5.67 9.60
N VAL A 286 -7.58 -6.62 9.42
CA VAL A 286 -6.17 -6.49 9.83
C VAL A 286 -5.30 -6.27 8.60
N GLY A 287 -4.86 -5.03 8.43
CA GLY A 287 -4.01 -4.56 7.36
C GLY A 287 -2.53 -4.69 7.66
N ALA A 288 -1.75 -5.04 6.64
CA ALA A 288 -0.30 -4.96 6.68
C ALA A 288 0.21 -3.60 6.20
N HIS A 289 1.31 -3.15 6.76
CA HIS A 289 2.09 -2.06 6.17
C HIS A 289 2.81 -2.49 4.90
N MET A 290 3.11 -1.52 4.03
CA MET A 290 3.81 -1.74 2.77
C MET A 290 5.16 -1.03 2.78
N PHE A 291 6.24 -1.80 2.66
CA PHE A 291 7.57 -1.31 2.32
C PHE A 291 7.77 -1.27 0.81
N ASP A 292 8.61 -0.36 0.33
CA ASP A 292 8.99 -0.29 -1.08
C ASP A 292 9.91 -1.46 -1.44
N LEU A 293 9.56 -2.26 -2.45
CA LEU A 293 10.38 -3.39 -2.89
C LEU A 293 11.74 -2.99 -3.46
N LEU A 294 11.86 -1.78 -4.01
CA LEU A 294 13.09 -1.27 -4.61
C LEU A 294 13.91 -0.41 -3.64
N ASP A 295 13.29 0.11 -2.58
CA ASP A 295 13.91 0.90 -1.51
C ASP A 295 13.48 0.31 -0.15
N ARG A 296 14.01 -0.88 0.15
CA ARG A 296 13.46 -1.83 1.12
C ARG A 296 13.29 -1.35 2.58
N PRO A 297 14.11 -0.46 3.16
CA PRO A 297 13.87 0.05 4.50
C PRO A 297 12.79 1.15 4.56
N LYS A 298 12.19 1.51 3.42
CA LYS A 298 11.27 2.64 3.30
C LYS A 298 9.81 2.22 3.35
N LEU A 299 9.13 2.65 4.41
CA LEU A 299 7.72 2.43 4.64
C LEU A 299 6.89 3.46 3.87
N HIS A 300 5.87 2.99 3.14
CA HIS A 300 4.97 3.87 2.39
C HIS A 300 4.09 4.74 3.30
N ALA A 301 3.31 4.11 4.18
CA ALA A 301 2.40 4.77 5.10
C ALA A 301 2.24 3.96 6.38
N TRP A 302 1.99 4.64 7.51
CA TRP A 302 1.70 4.00 8.80
C TRP A 302 0.20 3.79 9.04
N ALA A 303 -0.64 4.71 8.53
CA ALA A 303 -2.08 4.56 8.52
C ALA A 303 -2.64 5.41 7.39
N GLU A 304 -3.58 4.85 6.63
CA GLU A 304 -4.24 5.54 5.53
C GLU A 304 -5.70 5.84 5.87
N VAL A 305 -6.14 7.05 5.51
CA VAL A 305 -7.48 7.58 5.80
C VAL A 305 -8.10 8.17 4.54
N VAL A 306 -9.42 8.29 4.50
CA VAL A 306 -10.15 8.96 3.43
C VAL A 306 -10.70 10.29 3.96
N ASP A 307 -10.13 11.41 3.51
CA ASP A 307 -10.64 12.72 3.89
C ASP A 307 -12.06 12.93 3.31
N ASP A 308 -13.05 13.17 4.16
CA ASP A 308 -14.47 13.28 3.78
C ASP A 308 -14.76 14.33 2.70
N ALA A 309 -14.17 15.52 2.83
CA ALA A 309 -14.50 16.67 2.00
C ALA A 309 -13.96 16.55 0.56
N PRO A 310 -12.68 16.25 0.30
CA PRO A 310 -12.23 15.92 -1.04
C PRO A 310 -12.64 14.50 -1.45
N PHE A 311 -13.01 13.65 -0.51
CA PHE A 311 -13.19 12.21 -0.69
C PHE A 311 -11.95 11.61 -1.36
N MET A 312 -10.81 11.71 -0.67
CA MET A 312 -9.50 11.31 -1.18
C MET A 312 -8.73 10.58 -0.10
N TRP A 313 -8.14 9.44 -0.46
CA TRP A 313 -7.20 8.79 0.44
C TRP A 313 -5.94 9.64 0.66
N ARG A 314 -5.34 9.48 1.83
CA ARG A 314 -3.99 9.95 2.15
C ARG A 314 -3.42 9.17 3.32
N ALA A 315 -2.11 9.24 3.50
CA ALA A 315 -1.49 8.87 4.74
C ALA A 315 -1.81 9.90 5.86
N LEU A 316 -1.99 9.43 7.09
CA LEU A 316 -1.84 10.29 8.28
C LEU A 316 -0.37 10.71 8.40
N TYR A 317 -0.10 11.99 8.72
CA TYR A 317 1.25 12.57 8.68
C TYR A 317 1.92 12.43 7.31
N GLN A 318 1.18 12.65 6.22
CA GLN A 318 1.67 12.56 4.83
C GLN A 318 2.95 13.39 4.56
N GLU A 319 3.22 14.43 5.35
CA GLU A 319 4.41 15.26 5.25
C GLU A 319 5.67 14.57 5.78
N LYS A 320 5.51 13.55 6.63
CA LYS A 320 6.59 12.73 7.21
C LYS A 320 6.72 11.34 6.57
N LEU A 321 5.83 11.01 5.64
CA LEU A 321 5.80 9.73 4.94
C LEU A 321 6.12 9.92 3.45
N PRO A 322 6.80 8.96 2.79
CA PRO A 322 7.28 7.68 3.31
C PRO A 322 8.42 7.82 4.34
N HIS A 323 8.50 6.87 5.29
CA HIS A 323 9.50 6.87 6.37
C HIS A 323 10.63 5.89 6.09
N ASP A 324 11.89 6.30 6.22
CA ASP A 324 13.07 5.47 5.98
C ASP A 324 13.71 5.01 7.30
N PHE A 325 13.60 3.71 7.60
CA PHE A 325 14.14 3.10 8.81
C PHE A 325 15.68 3.01 8.83
N SER A 326 16.34 3.15 7.68
CA SER A 326 17.80 3.21 7.60
C SER A 326 18.35 4.56 8.07
N VAL A 327 17.54 5.62 7.93
CA VAL A 327 17.85 7.00 8.34
C VAL A 327 17.42 7.24 9.79
N ALA A 328 16.21 6.81 10.17
CA ALA A 328 15.71 6.92 11.53
C ALA A 328 14.95 5.64 11.92
N ASN A 329 15.49 4.85 12.85
CA ASN A 329 14.82 3.64 13.30
C ASN A 329 13.55 3.96 14.12
N LEU A 330 12.82 2.91 14.54
CA LEU A 330 11.63 3.03 15.38
C LEU A 330 11.89 3.90 16.63
N ARG A 331 12.95 3.60 17.38
CA ARG A 331 13.31 4.30 18.62
C ARG A 331 13.62 5.78 18.40
N GLN A 332 14.04 6.20 17.22
CA GLN A 332 14.33 7.60 16.92
C GLN A 332 13.16 8.34 16.28
N SER A 333 11.99 7.69 16.16
CA SER A 333 10.85 8.22 15.43
C SER A 333 9.61 8.33 16.33
N PRO A 334 9.50 9.35 17.20
CA PRO A 334 8.39 9.49 18.16
C PRO A 334 6.99 9.39 17.54
N MET A 335 6.81 9.86 16.30
CA MET A 335 5.52 9.77 15.58
C MET A 335 5.06 8.32 15.40
N LEU A 336 5.98 7.39 15.18
CA LEU A 336 5.66 5.96 14.99
C LEU A 336 5.25 5.27 16.30
N HIS A 337 5.46 5.91 17.46
CA HIS A 337 5.01 5.38 18.74
C HIS A 337 3.53 5.70 19.02
N MET A 338 2.91 6.60 18.27
CA MET A 338 1.47 6.88 18.38
C MET A 338 0.65 5.70 17.84
N ARG A 339 -0.48 5.38 18.48
CA ARG A 339 -1.49 4.53 17.85
C ARG A 339 -2.25 5.36 16.82
N LEU A 340 -2.06 5.04 15.54
CA LEU A 340 -2.76 5.69 14.44
C LEU A 340 -3.83 4.75 13.88
N ASP A 341 -5.04 5.27 13.76
CA ASP A 341 -6.19 4.53 13.22
C ASP A 341 -6.31 4.76 11.71
N ALA A 342 -6.62 3.70 10.98
CA ALA A 342 -6.76 3.70 9.54
C ALA A 342 -8.24 3.57 9.14
N ASP A 343 -8.64 4.23 8.05
CA ASP A 343 -9.97 4.01 7.47
C ASP A 343 -9.99 2.80 6.55
N TYR A 344 -8.85 2.47 5.96
CA TYR A 344 -8.68 1.32 5.08
C TYR A 344 -7.23 0.82 5.09
N ASN A 345 -7.03 -0.37 4.52
CA ASN A 345 -5.70 -0.87 4.20
C ASN A 345 -5.72 -1.45 2.79
N GLY A 346 -4.66 -1.21 2.02
CA GLY A 346 -4.54 -1.80 0.69
C GLY A 346 -4.50 -3.33 0.74
N TRP A 347 -4.99 -3.94 -0.33
CA TRP A 347 -5.07 -5.40 -0.48
C TRP A 347 -3.77 -6.07 -0.94
N TRP A 348 -2.63 -5.37 -0.83
CA TRP A 348 -1.31 -6.01 -0.95
C TRP A 348 -1.14 -7.12 0.08
N MET A 349 -1.60 -6.90 1.32
CA MET A 349 -1.81 -7.92 2.35
C MET A 349 -2.83 -7.43 3.37
N CYS A 350 -4.05 -7.99 3.33
CA CYS A 350 -5.15 -7.60 4.20
C CYS A 350 -5.97 -8.82 4.64
N LEU A 351 -6.05 -9.03 5.95
CA LEU A 351 -6.85 -10.09 6.56
C LEU A 351 -8.27 -9.56 6.82
N ILE A 352 -9.27 -10.27 6.31
CA ILE A 352 -10.69 -9.90 6.46
C ILE A 352 -11.40 -11.08 7.13
N PRO A 353 -12.10 -10.89 8.26
CA PRO A 353 -12.93 -11.94 8.83
C PRO A 353 -14.05 -12.34 7.87
N VAL A 354 -14.31 -13.64 7.74
CA VAL A 354 -15.37 -14.18 6.87
C VAL A 354 -16.74 -13.66 7.28
N GLU A 355 -16.96 -13.42 8.58
CA GLU A 355 -18.16 -12.77 9.10
C GLU A 355 -18.41 -11.39 8.45
N VAL A 356 -17.36 -10.58 8.28
CA VAL A 356 -17.47 -9.27 7.64
C VAL A 356 -17.91 -9.42 6.19
N ILE A 357 -17.33 -10.37 5.45
CA ILE A 357 -17.70 -10.62 4.05
C ILE A 357 -19.16 -11.09 3.93
N ARG A 358 -19.63 -11.92 4.87
CA ARG A 358 -21.03 -12.37 4.90
C ARG A 358 -22.00 -11.21 5.10
N GLU A 359 -21.64 -10.24 5.94
CA GLU A 359 -22.48 -9.08 6.25
C GLU A 359 -22.44 -8.03 5.13
N VAL A 360 -21.26 -7.66 4.65
CA VAL A 360 -21.09 -6.50 3.74
C VAL A 360 -20.89 -6.86 2.27
N GLY A 361 -20.82 -8.15 1.95
CA GLY A 361 -20.56 -8.66 0.61
C GLY A 361 -19.08 -8.66 0.22
N LEU A 362 -18.83 -8.94 -1.06
CA LEU A 362 -17.51 -9.03 -1.69
C LEU A 362 -16.98 -7.66 -2.12
N ALA A 363 -15.88 -7.63 -2.88
CA ALA A 363 -15.36 -6.41 -3.50
C ALA A 363 -16.39 -5.74 -4.41
N LEU A 364 -16.37 -4.40 -4.47
CA LEU A 364 -17.04 -3.66 -5.54
C LEU A 364 -16.43 -4.06 -6.90
N PRO A 365 -17.20 -4.24 -7.99
CA PRO A 365 -16.66 -4.58 -9.32
C PRO A 365 -15.94 -3.37 -9.97
N ALA A 366 -14.83 -2.96 -9.36
CA ALA A 366 -14.09 -1.74 -9.64
C ALA A 366 -12.94 -1.94 -10.65
N PHE A 367 -12.68 -3.19 -11.06
CA PHE A 367 -11.50 -3.65 -11.80
C PHE A 367 -10.19 -3.43 -11.02
N ILE A 368 -9.78 -2.18 -10.77
CA ILE A 368 -8.63 -1.80 -9.93
C ILE A 368 -8.90 -0.48 -9.22
N LYS A 369 -8.21 -0.23 -8.10
CA LYS A 369 -8.23 1.03 -7.31
C LYS A 369 -9.57 1.27 -6.62
N TRP A 370 -9.51 1.81 -5.41
CA TRP A 370 -10.64 2.15 -4.53
C TRP A 370 -11.45 0.96 -4.03
N ASP A 371 -11.25 -0.25 -4.53
CA ASP A 371 -11.93 -1.46 -4.07
C ASP A 371 -11.59 -1.80 -2.61
N ASP A 372 -10.32 -1.67 -2.24
CA ASP A 372 -9.83 -1.78 -0.87
C ASP A 372 -10.42 -0.73 0.07
N ALA A 373 -10.33 0.54 -0.31
CA ALA A 373 -10.84 1.67 0.47
C ALA A 373 -12.36 1.62 0.61
N GLU A 374 -13.08 1.32 -0.48
CA GLU A 374 -14.53 1.20 -0.48
C GLU A 374 -15.01 0.05 0.41
N PHE A 375 -14.37 -1.12 0.33
CA PHE A 375 -14.71 -2.26 1.17
C PHE A 375 -14.55 -1.93 2.66
N CYS A 376 -13.43 -1.31 3.04
CA CYS A 376 -13.18 -0.94 4.44
C CYS A 376 -14.14 0.15 4.94
N LEU A 377 -14.48 1.13 4.10
CA LEU A 377 -15.48 2.14 4.44
C LEU A 377 -16.87 1.50 4.64
N ARG A 378 -17.27 0.57 3.76
CA ARG A 378 -18.53 -0.18 3.90
C ARG A 378 -18.54 -1.05 5.17
N ALA A 379 -17.42 -1.71 5.47
CA ALA A 379 -17.25 -2.50 6.69
C ALA A 379 -17.39 -1.63 7.94
N ARG A 380 -16.75 -0.45 7.96
CA ARG A 380 -16.84 0.53 9.05
C ARG A 380 -18.26 1.03 9.27
N GLU A 381 -19.01 1.28 8.21
CA GLU A 381 -20.44 1.65 8.29
C GLU A 381 -21.30 0.55 8.94
N SER A 382 -20.83 -0.71 8.90
CA SER A 382 -21.46 -1.87 9.55
C SER A 382 -20.85 -2.20 10.92
N GLY A 383 -19.98 -1.34 11.46
CA GLY A 383 -19.36 -1.50 12.78
C GLY A 383 -18.08 -2.31 12.82
N TYR A 384 -17.52 -2.70 11.66
CA TYR A 384 -16.27 -3.44 11.58
C TYR A 384 -15.08 -2.52 11.29
N PRO A 385 -14.15 -2.33 12.23
CA PRO A 385 -13.03 -1.42 12.07
C PRO A 385 -11.91 -2.04 11.21
N THR A 386 -11.03 -1.17 10.70
CA THR A 386 -9.79 -1.53 10.04
C THR A 386 -8.60 -1.04 10.85
N VAL A 387 -7.55 -1.86 10.92
CA VAL A 387 -6.30 -1.50 11.61
C VAL A 387 -5.09 -1.92 10.78
N SER A 388 -4.14 -1.01 10.58
CA SER A 388 -2.81 -1.34 10.05
C SER A 388 -1.89 -1.68 11.23
N VAL A 389 -1.46 -2.94 11.34
CA VAL A 389 -0.75 -3.42 12.55
C VAL A 389 0.76 -3.31 12.39
N PRO A 390 1.48 -2.55 13.24
CA PRO A 390 2.93 -2.50 13.19
C PRO A 390 3.55 -3.88 13.44
N GLY A 391 4.63 -4.18 12.72
CA GLY A 391 5.25 -5.51 12.73
C GLY A 391 4.55 -6.54 11.83
N VAL A 392 3.48 -6.14 11.13
CA VAL A 392 2.87 -6.89 10.01
C VAL A 392 3.16 -6.11 8.73
N ALA A 393 3.99 -6.65 7.84
CA ALA A 393 4.33 -5.97 6.59
C ALA A 393 4.78 -6.92 5.48
N LEU A 394 4.88 -6.35 4.28
CA LEU A 394 5.55 -6.94 3.12
C LEU A 394 6.28 -5.85 2.33
N TRP A 395 7.01 -6.28 1.30
CA TRP A 395 7.57 -5.39 0.29
C TRP A 395 6.77 -5.48 -0.99
N HIS A 396 6.38 -4.36 -1.56
CA HIS A 396 5.59 -4.28 -2.78
C HIS A 396 6.26 -3.31 -3.78
N VAL A 397 6.13 -3.57 -5.08
CA VAL A 397 6.57 -2.61 -6.09
C VAL A 397 5.84 -1.28 -5.88
N SER A 398 6.58 -0.23 -5.51
CA SER A 398 5.99 1.08 -5.29
C SER A 398 5.67 1.79 -6.61
N TRP A 399 5.08 2.99 -6.50
CA TRP A 399 4.86 3.89 -7.64
C TRP A 399 6.13 4.59 -8.12
N VAL A 400 7.32 4.25 -7.59
CA VAL A 400 8.59 4.80 -8.08
C VAL A 400 8.76 4.40 -9.55
N GLY A 401 8.78 5.42 -10.42
CA GLY A 401 8.89 5.23 -11.87
C GLY A 401 7.58 4.96 -12.60
N LYS A 402 6.42 5.01 -11.93
CA LYS A 402 5.08 4.90 -12.57
C LYS A 402 4.27 6.18 -12.32
N ASP A 403 3.45 6.58 -13.29
CA ASP A 403 2.49 7.66 -13.14
C ASP A 403 1.12 7.18 -13.63
N ASP A 404 0.37 6.56 -12.71
CA ASP A 404 -0.95 5.99 -12.95
C ASP A 404 -2.06 7.06 -13.06
N SER A 405 -1.70 8.34 -12.87
CA SER A 405 -2.62 9.47 -13.05
C SER A 405 -2.73 9.94 -14.50
N ILE A 406 -1.80 9.50 -15.38
CA ILE A 406 -1.76 9.89 -16.79
C ILE A 406 -1.94 8.73 -17.77
N ASP A 407 -1.91 7.48 -17.30
CA ASP A 407 -2.11 6.29 -18.11
C ASP A 407 -3.59 5.82 -18.13
N TRP A 408 -3.83 4.59 -18.61
CA TRP A 408 -5.18 4.01 -18.67
C TRP A 408 -5.87 3.90 -17.30
N GLN A 409 -5.11 3.86 -16.20
CA GLN A 409 -5.64 3.78 -14.84
C GLN A 409 -6.34 5.07 -14.41
N ALA A 410 -6.07 6.20 -15.07
CA ALA A 410 -6.77 7.47 -14.82
C ALA A 410 -8.30 7.36 -14.98
N TYR A 411 -8.78 6.44 -15.83
CA TYR A 411 -10.21 6.10 -15.93
C TYR A 411 -10.73 5.55 -14.60
N PHE A 412 -10.08 4.53 -14.04
CA PHE A 412 -10.49 3.85 -12.82
C PHE A 412 -10.35 4.74 -11.59
N HIS A 413 -9.25 5.51 -11.49
CA HIS A 413 -9.06 6.52 -10.45
C HIS A 413 -10.21 7.54 -10.41
N ALA A 414 -10.70 7.99 -11.56
CA ALA A 414 -11.81 8.94 -11.63
C ALA A 414 -13.16 8.27 -11.37
N ARG A 415 -13.40 7.13 -12.01
CA ARG A 415 -14.67 6.39 -11.90
C ARG A 415 -14.90 5.94 -10.47
N ASN A 416 -13.97 5.16 -9.94
CA ASN A 416 -14.17 4.46 -8.68
C ASN A 416 -14.20 5.43 -7.50
N ARG A 417 -13.34 6.47 -7.49
CA ARG A 417 -13.44 7.56 -6.50
C ARG A 417 -14.81 8.20 -6.42
N ILE A 418 -15.37 8.55 -7.58
CA ILE A 418 -16.67 9.22 -7.63
C ILE A 418 -17.78 8.24 -7.24
N VAL A 419 -17.70 6.97 -7.64
CA VAL A 419 -18.66 5.93 -7.23
C VAL A 419 -18.60 5.70 -5.73
N SER A 420 -17.42 5.49 -5.14
CA SER A 420 -17.25 5.37 -3.69
C SER A 420 -17.75 6.63 -2.96
N GLY A 421 -17.52 7.82 -3.52
CA GLY A 421 -18.06 9.07 -2.98
C GLY A 421 -19.60 9.17 -3.08
N LEU A 422 -20.22 8.64 -4.13
CA LEU A 422 -21.67 8.58 -4.28
C LEU A 422 -22.31 7.62 -3.25
N ILE A 423 -21.60 6.56 -2.89
CA ILE A 423 -22.06 5.55 -1.92
C ILE A 423 -21.82 6.08 -0.49
N HIS A 424 -20.57 6.41 -0.13
CA HIS A 424 -20.14 6.57 1.27
C HIS A 424 -19.90 8.00 1.74
N SER A 425 -19.86 9.01 0.85
CA SER A 425 -19.51 10.37 1.31
C SER A 425 -20.54 10.89 2.31
N PRO A 426 -20.12 11.31 3.53
CA PRO A 426 -21.02 11.88 4.54
C PRO A 426 -21.34 13.35 4.27
N VAL A 427 -20.63 13.99 3.31
CA VAL A 427 -20.75 15.42 3.03
C VAL A 427 -21.79 15.66 1.91
N PRO A 428 -22.70 16.65 2.07
CA PRO A 428 -23.67 16.99 1.03
C PRO A 428 -23.02 17.21 -0.34
N ALA A 429 -23.58 16.59 -1.37
CA ALA A 429 -23.10 16.66 -2.76
C ALA A 429 -21.62 16.24 -2.96
N GLY A 430 -21.07 15.41 -2.06
CA GLY A 430 -19.68 14.95 -2.12
C GLY A 430 -18.65 16.03 -1.77
N GLY A 431 -19.07 17.11 -1.09
CA GLY A 431 -18.19 18.19 -0.66
C GLY A 431 -17.40 18.84 -1.81
N THR A 432 -16.08 18.73 -1.74
CA THR A 432 -15.13 19.28 -2.72
C THR A 432 -14.64 18.27 -3.75
N LEU A 433 -15.10 17.01 -3.70
CA LEU A 433 -14.74 15.95 -4.66
C LEU A 433 -14.86 16.41 -6.12
N LEU A 434 -16.03 16.92 -6.52
CA LEU A 434 -16.26 17.38 -7.90
C LEU A 434 -15.40 18.58 -8.29
N ARG A 435 -15.07 19.44 -7.30
CA ARG A 435 -14.14 20.56 -7.50
C ARG A 435 -12.72 20.05 -7.72
N HIS A 436 -12.30 19.04 -6.96
CA HIS A 436 -10.99 18.40 -7.11
C HIS A 436 -10.89 17.69 -8.46
N SER A 437 -11.90 16.91 -8.84
CA SER A 437 -11.98 16.25 -10.15
C SER A 437 -11.86 17.26 -11.29
N ARG A 438 -12.64 18.35 -11.27
CA ARG A 438 -12.55 19.40 -12.30
C ARG A 438 -11.17 20.09 -12.32
N ARG A 439 -10.54 20.29 -11.16
CA ARG A 439 -9.18 20.86 -11.08
C ARG A 439 -8.14 19.93 -11.69
N MET A 440 -8.31 18.62 -11.53
CA MET A 440 -7.43 17.64 -12.14
C MET A 440 -7.54 17.67 -13.67
N ASP A 441 -8.76 17.73 -14.22
CA ASP A 441 -8.96 17.93 -15.67
C ASP A 441 -8.24 19.20 -16.14
N LEU A 442 -8.42 20.31 -15.42
CA LEU A 442 -7.79 21.58 -15.76
C LEU A 442 -6.26 21.48 -15.76
N LYS A 443 -5.70 20.81 -14.75
CA LYS A 443 -4.26 20.57 -14.62
C LYS A 443 -3.73 19.81 -15.83
N HIS A 444 -4.33 18.67 -16.18
CA HIS A 444 -3.90 17.87 -17.33
C HIS A 444 -4.07 18.62 -18.66
N LEU A 445 -5.18 19.35 -18.84
CA LEU A 445 -5.40 20.17 -20.04
C LEU A 445 -4.33 21.26 -20.22
N MET A 446 -3.97 21.95 -19.14
CA MET A 446 -2.88 22.94 -19.17
C MET A 446 -1.54 22.25 -19.44
N MET A 447 -1.35 21.04 -18.93
CA MET A 447 -0.15 20.24 -19.17
C MET A 447 -0.12 19.54 -20.54
N MET A 448 -1.09 19.81 -21.44
CA MET A 448 -1.18 19.18 -22.76
C MET A 448 -1.27 17.64 -22.70
N GLN A 449 -1.81 17.13 -21.60
CA GLN A 449 -2.08 15.71 -21.35
C GLN A 449 -3.56 15.46 -21.66
N TYR A 450 -3.92 15.27 -22.93
CA TYR A 450 -5.32 15.16 -23.33
C TYR A 450 -5.89 13.76 -23.11
N TYR A 451 -5.09 12.71 -23.33
CA TYR A 451 -5.49 11.32 -23.08
C TYR A 451 -6.13 11.07 -21.69
N PRO A 452 -5.49 11.42 -20.55
CA PRO A 452 -6.12 11.20 -19.25
C PRO A 452 -7.42 11.98 -19.06
N VAL A 453 -7.56 13.16 -19.68
CA VAL A 453 -8.82 13.93 -19.63
C VAL A 453 -9.92 13.22 -20.42
N ALA A 454 -9.59 12.61 -21.57
CA ALA A 454 -10.55 11.82 -22.34
C ALA A 454 -11.06 10.60 -21.55
N LEU A 455 -10.16 9.90 -20.85
CA LEU A 455 -10.50 8.80 -19.95
C LEU A 455 -11.39 9.26 -18.79
N ARG A 456 -11.04 10.37 -18.16
CA ARG A 456 -11.82 10.95 -17.05
C ARG A 456 -13.22 11.39 -17.51
N HIS A 457 -13.36 11.94 -18.70
CA HIS A 457 -14.67 12.24 -19.29
C HIS A 457 -15.49 10.98 -19.55
N ARG A 458 -14.86 9.91 -20.05
CA ARG A 458 -15.51 8.61 -20.22
C ARG A 458 -16.00 8.06 -18.88
N ALA A 459 -15.16 8.08 -17.84
CA ALA A 459 -15.53 7.68 -16.48
C ALA A 459 -16.77 8.45 -15.98
N ILE A 460 -16.82 9.78 -16.16
CA ILE A 460 -17.99 10.57 -15.76
C ILE A 460 -19.23 10.20 -16.56
N ARG A 461 -19.11 9.92 -17.87
CA ARG A 461 -20.26 9.48 -18.69
C ARG A 461 -20.80 8.12 -18.23
N ASP A 462 -19.91 7.20 -17.86
CA ASP A 462 -20.29 5.90 -17.34
C ASP A 462 -21.00 6.05 -15.99
N ILE A 463 -20.48 6.88 -15.08
CA ILE A 463 -21.16 7.21 -13.81
C ILE A 463 -22.56 7.79 -14.05
N LEU A 464 -22.69 8.70 -15.02
CA LEU A 464 -23.97 9.32 -15.37
C LEU A 464 -24.99 8.31 -15.96
N SER A 465 -24.53 7.16 -16.48
CA SER A 465 -25.42 6.11 -17.01
C SER A 465 -26.01 5.22 -15.91
N GLY A 466 -25.44 5.24 -14.70
CA GLY A 466 -25.94 4.52 -13.52
C GLY A 466 -25.09 3.29 -13.15
N PRO A 467 -25.43 2.59 -12.05
CA PRO A 467 -24.58 1.55 -11.44
C PRO A 467 -24.34 0.32 -12.32
N ALA A 468 -25.26 -0.03 -13.22
CA ALA A 468 -25.16 -1.20 -14.09
C ALA A 468 -23.88 -1.21 -14.95
N HIS A 469 -23.31 -0.05 -15.27
CA HIS A 469 -22.08 0.03 -16.05
C HIS A 469 -20.89 -0.67 -15.38
N MET A 470 -20.85 -0.69 -14.04
CA MET A 470 -19.71 -1.20 -13.26
C MET A 470 -19.42 -2.67 -13.60
N ARG A 471 -20.47 -3.49 -13.69
CA ARG A 471 -20.36 -4.89 -14.09
C ARG A 471 -20.30 -5.04 -15.61
N ALA A 472 -21.10 -4.28 -16.35
CA ALA A 472 -21.19 -4.39 -17.81
C ALA A 472 -19.86 -4.12 -18.53
N ASN A 473 -19.01 -3.23 -17.99
CA ASN A 473 -17.73 -2.89 -18.58
C ASN A 473 -16.51 -3.43 -17.81
N LEU A 474 -16.72 -4.32 -16.84
CA LEU A 474 -15.65 -4.80 -15.95
C LEU A 474 -14.47 -5.39 -16.74
N ALA A 475 -14.73 -6.27 -17.71
CA ALA A 475 -13.70 -6.90 -18.53
C ALA A 475 -13.23 -6.04 -19.72
N THR A 476 -14.03 -5.06 -20.16
CA THR A 476 -13.76 -4.32 -21.41
C THR A 476 -13.19 -2.92 -21.21
N ALA A 477 -13.36 -2.32 -20.03
CA ALA A 477 -12.94 -0.94 -19.76
C ALA A 477 -11.42 -0.73 -19.92
N MET A 478 -10.58 -1.68 -19.46
CA MET A 478 -9.12 -1.57 -19.58
C MET A 478 -8.64 -1.71 -21.03
N PRO A 479 -9.03 -2.76 -21.79
CA PRO A 479 -8.68 -2.87 -23.21
C PRO A 479 -9.11 -1.63 -24.02
N GLU A 480 -10.32 -1.13 -23.81
CA GLU A 480 -10.80 0.04 -24.53
C GLU A 480 -10.07 1.34 -24.12
N ALA A 481 -9.72 1.50 -22.84
CA ALA A 481 -8.91 2.62 -22.38
C ALA A 481 -7.52 2.59 -23.06
N ARG A 482 -6.86 1.43 -23.10
CA ARG A 482 -5.57 1.27 -23.77
C ARG A 482 -5.67 1.53 -25.27
N ALA A 483 -6.71 1.03 -25.93
CA ALA A 483 -6.93 1.27 -27.37
C ALA A 483 -7.11 2.77 -27.67
N LEU A 484 -7.75 3.53 -26.78
CA LEU A 484 -7.93 4.96 -26.92
C LEU A 484 -6.60 5.74 -26.98
N ALA A 485 -5.53 5.23 -26.33
CA ALA A 485 -4.23 5.88 -26.32
C ALA A 485 -3.70 6.15 -27.73
N ALA A 486 -3.96 5.26 -28.70
CA ALA A 486 -3.53 5.43 -30.09
C ALA A 486 -4.06 6.72 -30.77
N SER A 487 -5.13 7.32 -30.25
CA SER A 487 -5.69 8.58 -30.76
C SER A 487 -5.00 9.84 -30.20
N PHE A 488 -4.02 9.66 -29.32
CA PHE A 488 -3.36 10.72 -28.55
C PHE A 488 -1.85 10.66 -28.73
N PRO A 489 -1.24 11.48 -29.60
CA PRO A 489 0.19 11.44 -29.88
C PRO A 489 1.07 11.53 -28.63
N GLU A 490 0.60 12.22 -27.59
CA GLU A 490 1.34 12.39 -26.33
C GLU A 490 1.57 11.08 -25.55
N THR A 491 0.83 10.01 -25.84
CA THR A 491 0.99 8.72 -25.17
C THR A 491 2.11 7.87 -25.76
N THR A 492 2.60 8.23 -26.95
CA THR A 492 3.70 7.52 -27.59
C THR A 492 5.00 7.80 -26.85
N VAL A 493 5.65 6.75 -26.35
CA VAL A 493 6.98 6.84 -25.75
C VAL A 493 8.02 6.71 -26.84
N HIS A 494 8.75 7.80 -27.08
CA HIS A 494 9.85 7.81 -28.03
C HIS A 494 11.13 7.32 -27.35
N ARG A 495 11.65 6.18 -27.81
CA ARG A 495 12.92 5.59 -27.36
C ARG A 495 14.03 5.98 -28.33
N ASP A 496 15.26 6.10 -27.83
CA ASP A 496 16.40 6.49 -28.66
C ASP A 496 16.74 5.36 -29.66
N SER A 497 16.68 5.67 -30.96
CA SER A 497 17.02 4.76 -32.05
C SER A 497 18.39 5.07 -32.68
N GLY A 498 19.28 5.75 -31.95
CA GLY A 498 20.62 6.13 -32.38
C GLY A 498 20.80 7.63 -32.67
N VAL A 499 19.70 8.40 -32.70
CA VAL A 499 19.73 9.87 -32.76
C VAL A 499 18.87 10.40 -31.62
N PRO A 500 19.45 11.07 -30.61
CA PRO A 500 18.70 11.52 -29.46
C PRO A 500 17.73 12.64 -29.86
N LEU A 501 16.47 12.52 -29.43
CA LEU A 501 15.48 13.59 -29.54
C LEU A 501 15.92 14.78 -28.67
N ARG A 502 16.00 15.96 -29.30
CA ARG A 502 16.43 17.22 -28.70
C ARG A 502 15.36 18.29 -28.82
N ALA A 503 15.12 19.01 -27.73
CA ALA A 503 14.33 20.23 -27.77
C ALA A 503 15.15 21.42 -28.32
N ARG A 504 14.49 22.38 -28.96
CA ARG A 504 15.15 23.55 -29.56
C ARG A 504 15.86 24.43 -28.53
N ARG A 505 15.28 24.61 -27.35
CA ARG A 505 15.86 25.40 -26.25
C ARG A 505 16.66 24.57 -25.24
N GLY A 506 16.85 23.28 -25.50
CA GLY A 506 17.52 22.37 -24.57
C GLY A 506 16.67 22.04 -23.34
N ARG A 507 17.33 21.49 -22.32
CA ARG A 507 16.70 21.04 -21.07
C ARG A 507 16.64 22.16 -20.03
N ALA A 508 15.45 22.40 -19.49
CA ALA A 508 15.27 23.23 -18.30
C ALA A 508 15.58 22.41 -17.04
N VAL A 509 16.36 23.00 -16.12
CA VAL A 509 16.74 22.39 -14.85
C VAL A 509 16.46 23.40 -13.73
N PHE A 510 15.93 22.92 -12.62
CA PHE A 510 15.54 23.74 -11.47
C PHE A 510 16.23 23.25 -10.21
N THR A 511 16.33 24.13 -9.21
CA THR A 511 16.88 23.79 -7.90
C THR A 511 16.02 22.71 -7.23
N LYS A 512 16.68 21.68 -6.68
CA LYS A 512 16.01 20.67 -5.86
C LYS A 512 15.62 21.29 -4.52
N LEU A 513 14.32 21.39 -4.26
CA LEU A 513 13.78 21.91 -3.01
C LEU A 513 13.72 20.80 -1.94
N LYS A 514 13.58 21.20 -0.67
CA LYS A 514 13.32 20.25 0.42
C LYS A 514 11.94 19.60 0.25
N LEU A 515 11.73 18.48 0.93
CA LEU A 515 10.43 17.82 0.96
C LEU A 515 9.36 18.80 1.47
N ASN A 516 8.19 18.82 0.82
CA ASN A 516 7.06 19.73 1.11
C ASN A 516 7.30 21.23 0.84
N GLU A 517 8.43 21.59 0.24
CA GLU A 517 8.69 22.94 -0.25
C GLU A 517 8.40 23.02 -1.76
N PHE A 518 7.53 23.95 -2.17
CA PHE A 518 7.08 24.08 -3.56
C PHE A 518 7.30 25.50 -4.08
N ASP A 519 7.81 25.63 -5.30
CA ASP A 519 7.92 26.91 -6.02
C ASP A 519 6.68 27.25 -6.86
N SER A 520 5.59 26.49 -6.67
CA SER A 520 4.34 26.71 -7.39
C SER A 520 3.70 28.06 -7.02
N PRO A 521 3.03 28.74 -7.96
CA PRO A 521 2.38 30.01 -7.67
C PRO A 521 1.24 29.83 -6.67
N THR A 522 1.15 30.72 -5.67
CA THR A 522 0.10 30.74 -4.65
C THR A 522 -0.71 32.05 -4.68
N GLY A 523 -1.84 32.10 -3.97
CA GLY A 523 -2.64 33.33 -3.78
C GLY A 523 -3.08 34.02 -5.08
N LEU A 524 -2.79 35.32 -5.21
CA LEU A 524 -3.11 36.11 -6.40
C LEU A 524 -2.29 35.68 -7.63
N ARG A 525 -1.03 35.30 -7.43
CA ARG A 525 -0.15 34.81 -8.52
C ARG A 525 -0.73 33.54 -9.14
N LEU A 526 -1.27 32.63 -8.33
CA LEU A 526 -1.96 31.44 -8.81
C LEU A 526 -3.15 31.77 -9.71
N ARG A 527 -3.98 32.73 -9.29
CA ARG A 527 -5.17 33.14 -10.04
C ARG A 527 -4.78 33.76 -11.38
N TRP A 528 -3.80 34.66 -11.38
CA TRP A 528 -3.28 35.29 -12.59
C TRP A 528 -2.67 34.26 -13.53
N PHE A 529 -1.76 33.40 -13.04
CA PHE A 529 -1.13 32.33 -13.82
C PHE A 529 -2.18 31.41 -14.46
N THR A 530 -3.18 31.00 -13.68
CA THR A 530 -4.25 30.13 -14.18
C THR A 530 -5.01 30.85 -15.30
N LEU A 531 -5.43 32.10 -15.08
CA LEU A 531 -6.17 32.86 -16.08
C LEU A 531 -5.35 33.07 -17.36
N SER A 532 -4.09 33.50 -17.25
CA SER A 532 -3.21 33.74 -18.40
C SER A 532 -2.95 32.46 -19.18
N THR A 533 -2.75 31.33 -18.50
CA THR A 533 -2.56 30.02 -19.14
C THR A 533 -3.81 29.56 -19.86
N LEU A 534 -5.00 29.72 -19.25
CA LEU A 534 -6.26 29.36 -19.90
C LEU A 534 -6.52 30.22 -21.14
N VAL A 535 -6.30 31.53 -21.06
CA VAL A 535 -6.44 32.45 -22.20
C VAL A 535 -5.44 32.09 -23.30
N SER A 536 -4.19 31.81 -22.94
CA SER A 536 -3.15 31.38 -23.89
C SER A 536 -3.55 30.09 -24.61
N HIS A 537 -3.86 29.02 -23.88
CA HIS A 537 -4.31 27.75 -24.47
C HIS A 537 -5.61 27.88 -25.25
N TRP A 538 -6.46 28.85 -24.89
CA TRP A 538 -7.68 29.12 -25.62
C TRP A 538 -7.43 29.83 -26.94
N LEU A 539 -6.53 30.82 -27.02
CA LEU A 539 -6.40 31.68 -28.19
C LEU A 539 -5.21 31.32 -29.08
N HIS A 540 -4.08 30.94 -28.49
CA HIS A 540 -2.81 30.75 -29.17
C HIS A 540 -2.77 29.42 -29.95
N ALA A 541 -2.33 29.50 -31.21
CA ALA A 541 -1.96 28.33 -31.99
C ALA A 541 -0.44 28.15 -31.88
N PRO A 542 0.06 26.92 -31.67
CA PRO A 542 1.49 26.69 -31.51
C PRO A 542 2.24 27.09 -32.78
N ARG A 543 3.45 27.63 -32.62
CA ARG A 543 4.30 27.97 -33.76
C ARG A 543 4.73 26.71 -34.53
N PRO A 544 4.77 26.71 -35.88
CA PRO A 544 5.13 25.52 -36.65
C PRO A 544 6.48 24.89 -36.25
N GLU A 545 7.47 25.73 -35.95
CA GLU A 545 8.79 25.29 -35.50
C GLU A 545 8.78 24.62 -34.12
N ASN A 546 7.82 24.97 -33.24
CA ASN A 546 7.61 24.31 -31.95
C ASN A 546 6.90 22.97 -32.11
N VAL A 547 6.13 22.77 -33.19
CA VAL A 547 5.44 21.50 -33.45
C VAL A 547 6.39 20.48 -34.10
N GLN A 548 7.21 20.93 -35.05
CA GLN A 548 8.19 20.08 -35.76
C GLN A 548 9.30 19.60 -34.83
N GLN A 549 9.79 20.48 -33.95
CA GLN A 549 10.78 20.15 -32.93
C GLN A 549 10.32 20.70 -31.57
N PRO A 550 10.24 19.86 -30.51
CA PRO A 550 9.79 20.32 -29.20
C PRO A 550 10.51 21.58 -28.71
N GLU A 551 9.78 22.54 -28.15
CA GLU A 551 10.32 23.84 -27.76
C GLU A 551 11.33 23.70 -26.61
N ILE A 552 10.97 22.91 -25.59
CA ILE A 552 11.73 22.74 -24.35
C ILE A 552 11.76 21.27 -23.92
N GLU A 553 12.78 20.90 -23.14
CA GLU A 553 12.88 19.58 -22.51
C GLU A 553 12.80 19.68 -20.98
N PHE A 554 12.04 18.77 -20.36
CA PHE A 554 11.93 18.62 -18.91
C PHE A 554 12.27 17.19 -18.47
N GLY A 555 12.97 17.08 -17.34
CA GLY A 555 12.95 15.83 -16.58
C GLY A 555 11.55 15.60 -16.01
N LYS A 556 11.19 14.33 -15.72
CA LYS A 556 9.86 14.00 -15.18
C LYS A 556 9.52 14.82 -13.93
N GLY A 557 10.47 14.98 -13.02
CA GLY A 557 10.32 15.76 -11.79
C GLY A 557 10.19 17.26 -12.00
N ASP A 558 10.60 17.81 -13.15
CA ASP A 558 10.53 19.24 -13.45
C ASP A 558 9.28 19.65 -14.24
N ALA A 559 8.61 18.67 -14.86
CA ALA A 559 7.45 18.84 -15.73
C ALA A 559 6.16 19.14 -14.94
N HIS A 560 6.17 20.21 -14.16
CA HIS A 560 5.05 20.60 -13.32
C HIS A 560 3.97 21.42 -14.06
N TRP A 561 2.76 21.42 -13.50
CA TRP A 561 1.60 22.12 -14.06
C TRP A 561 1.72 23.65 -14.07
N TRP A 562 2.69 24.23 -13.35
CA TRP A 562 2.97 25.67 -13.37
C TRP A 562 4.13 26.06 -14.30
N ARG A 563 4.83 25.09 -14.90
CA ARG A 563 6.00 25.32 -15.77
C ARG A 563 5.71 24.93 -17.21
N LEU A 564 5.21 23.71 -17.40
CA LEU A 564 4.98 23.11 -18.71
C LEU A 564 3.98 23.89 -19.60
N PRO A 565 2.88 24.46 -19.09
CA PRO A 565 1.92 25.19 -19.93
C PRO A 565 2.44 26.50 -20.53
N LEU A 566 3.64 26.94 -20.18
CA LEU A 566 4.22 28.19 -20.70
C LEU A 566 4.79 28.03 -22.12
N TYR A 567 4.90 26.79 -22.61
CA TYR A 567 5.50 26.45 -23.88
C TYR A 567 4.46 25.90 -24.85
N ASP A 568 4.77 25.93 -26.15
CA ASP A 568 3.91 25.35 -27.18
C ASP A 568 4.02 23.83 -27.25
N SER A 569 5.19 23.31 -26.91
CA SER A 569 5.48 21.88 -26.87
C SER A 569 6.62 21.57 -25.90
N ALA A 570 6.61 20.37 -25.35
CA ALA A 570 7.60 19.90 -24.39
C ALA A 570 7.97 18.45 -24.65
N LEU A 571 9.26 18.15 -24.57
CA LEU A 571 9.80 16.81 -24.49
C LEU A 571 9.97 16.45 -23.01
N VAL A 572 9.27 15.43 -22.53
CA VAL A 572 9.24 15.08 -21.10
C VAL A 572 9.72 13.65 -20.92
N SER A 573 10.69 13.43 -20.02
CA SER A 573 11.14 12.08 -19.68
C SER A 573 9.99 11.20 -19.16
N ALA A 574 9.93 9.95 -19.62
CA ALA A 574 9.06 8.94 -19.04
C ALA A 574 9.46 8.67 -17.58
N ALA A 575 8.50 8.26 -16.75
CA ALA A 575 8.73 8.09 -15.32
C ALA A 575 9.73 6.95 -15.01
N ASP A 576 9.72 5.90 -15.81
CA ASP A 576 10.62 4.74 -15.75
C ASP A 576 11.97 4.99 -16.44
N GLY A 577 12.20 6.18 -17.00
CA GLY A 577 13.40 6.52 -17.76
C GLY A 577 13.50 5.82 -19.12
N SER A 578 12.49 5.08 -19.56
CA SER A 578 12.55 4.26 -20.79
C SER A 578 12.58 5.07 -22.09
N GLY A 579 12.26 6.35 -22.02
CA GLY A 579 12.20 7.24 -23.18
C GLY A 579 11.64 8.61 -22.84
N LYS A 580 11.05 9.26 -23.85
CA LYS A 580 10.47 10.60 -23.71
C LYS A 580 9.10 10.68 -24.39
N ASN A 581 8.17 11.40 -23.78
CA ASN A 581 6.88 11.76 -24.38
C ASN A 581 6.96 13.17 -24.98
N ILE A 582 6.21 13.41 -26.06
CA ILE A 582 6.09 14.73 -26.67
C ILE A 582 4.71 15.28 -26.36
N TYR A 583 4.67 16.38 -25.62
CA TYR A 583 3.44 17.10 -25.31
C TYR A 583 3.35 18.32 -26.21
N THR A 584 2.25 18.47 -26.94
CA THR A 584 2.08 19.57 -27.90
C THR A 584 0.72 20.21 -27.72
N ARG A 585 0.68 21.53 -27.68
CA ARG A 585 -0.54 22.31 -27.51
C ARG A 585 -1.45 22.12 -28.72
N ASP A 586 -2.68 21.68 -28.46
CA ASP A 586 -3.74 21.64 -29.46
C ASP A 586 -4.92 22.49 -28.98
N ARG A 587 -5.06 23.68 -29.58
CA ARG A 587 -6.12 24.65 -29.26
C ARG A 587 -7.51 24.07 -29.47
N GLY A 588 -7.69 23.27 -30.52
CA GLY A 588 -8.99 22.67 -30.86
C GLY A 588 -9.40 21.61 -29.84
N LYS A 589 -8.49 20.68 -29.51
CA LYS A 589 -8.70 19.68 -28.45
C LYS A 589 -8.90 20.36 -27.10
N PHE A 590 -8.04 21.30 -26.72
CA PHE A 590 -8.14 22.01 -25.44
C PHE A 590 -9.53 22.66 -25.25
N ARG A 591 -10.01 23.42 -26.24
CA ARG A 591 -11.33 24.08 -26.17
C ARG A 591 -12.46 23.07 -26.00
N ARG A 592 -12.51 22.04 -26.86
CA ARG A 592 -13.56 21.02 -26.82
C ARG A 592 -13.58 20.29 -25.47
N MET A 593 -12.41 19.83 -25.02
CA MET A 593 -12.31 19.05 -23.79
C MET A 593 -12.54 19.90 -22.54
N LEU A 594 -12.12 21.16 -22.51
CA LEU A 594 -12.45 22.05 -21.40
C LEU A 594 -13.96 22.30 -21.29
N VAL A 595 -14.63 22.52 -22.43
CA VAL A 595 -16.10 22.69 -22.47
C VAL A 595 -16.80 21.41 -22.01
N ASP A 596 -16.37 20.24 -22.49
CA ASP A 596 -16.92 18.95 -22.08
C ASP A 596 -16.71 18.68 -20.59
N SER A 597 -15.53 18.95 -20.04
CA SER A 597 -15.26 18.84 -18.61
C SER A 597 -16.24 19.68 -17.79
N VAL A 598 -16.45 20.94 -18.19
CA VAL A 598 -17.41 21.83 -17.51
C VAL A 598 -18.85 21.30 -17.61
N ARG A 599 -19.27 20.82 -18.79
CA ARG A 599 -20.61 20.27 -19.01
C ARG A 599 -20.85 19.01 -18.17
N LEU A 600 -19.91 18.06 -18.22
CA LEU A 600 -19.98 16.80 -17.48
C LEU A 600 -20.02 17.04 -15.97
N HIS A 601 -19.13 17.88 -15.43
CA HIS A 601 -19.12 18.19 -14.00
C HIS A 601 -20.38 18.95 -13.54
N ARG A 602 -20.93 19.85 -14.38
CA ARG A 602 -22.21 20.51 -14.08
C ARG A 602 -23.36 19.51 -14.05
N ARG A 603 -23.42 18.60 -15.02
CA ARG A 603 -24.44 17.54 -15.08
C ARG A 603 -24.32 16.61 -13.88
N LEU A 604 -23.12 16.13 -13.57
CA LEU A 604 -22.84 15.27 -12.42
C LEU A 604 -23.24 15.94 -11.11
N ARG A 605 -22.91 17.22 -10.91
CA ARG A 605 -23.33 17.97 -9.72
C ARG A 605 -24.84 18.07 -9.59
N ARG A 606 -25.54 18.35 -10.69
CA ARG A 606 -27.01 18.45 -10.72
C ARG A 606 -27.67 17.10 -10.42
N GLU A 607 -27.13 16.02 -10.97
CA GLU A 607 -27.70 14.68 -10.85
C GLU A 607 -27.19 13.91 -9.62
N TRP A 608 -26.29 14.50 -8.81
CA TRP A 608 -25.67 13.86 -7.66
C TRP A 608 -26.67 13.21 -6.70
N PRO A 609 -27.75 13.87 -6.24
CA PRO A 609 -28.68 13.23 -5.30
C PRO A 609 -29.35 11.98 -5.88
N ARG A 610 -29.73 12.04 -7.17
CA ARG A 610 -30.32 10.91 -7.89
C ARG A 610 -29.33 9.76 -8.02
N LEU A 611 -28.10 10.07 -8.44
CA LEU A 611 -27.06 9.06 -8.64
C LEU A 611 -26.66 8.44 -7.30
N SER A 612 -26.45 9.23 -6.25
CA SER A 612 -26.08 8.74 -4.92
C SER A 612 -27.13 7.73 -4.42
N LYS A 613 -28.43 8.05 -4.57
CA LYS A 613 -29.49 7.09 -4.27
C LYS A 613 -29.38 5.81 -5.12
N GLN A 614 -29.26 5.93 -6.44
CA GLN A 614 -29.15 4.77 -7.34
C GLN A 614 -27.96 3.86 -7.02
N TYR A 615 -26.80 4.45 -6.72
CA TYR A 615 -25.59 3.68 -6.37
C TYR A 615 -25.71 3.01 -5.00
N ARG A 616 -26.29 3.68 -4.00
CA ARG A 616 -26.56 3.08 -2.69
C ARG A 616 -27.56 1.93 -2.77
N ASP A 617 -28.66 2.14 -3.50
CA ASP A 617 -29.70 1.11 -3.70
C ASP A 617 -29.13 -0.12 -4.43
N ALA A 618 -28.18 0.07 -5.35
CA ALA A 618 -27.55 -1.02 -6.12
C ALA A 618 -26.33 -1.65 -5.41
N ALA A 619 -25.77 -1.02 -4.38
CA ALA A 619 -24.53 -1.49 -3.74
C ALA A 619 -24.63 -2.94 -3.22
N PRO A 620 -25.70 -3.36 -2.51
CA PRO A 620 -25.84 -4.74 -2.05
C PRO A 620 -25.85 -5.77 -3.19
N GLU A 621 -26.50 -5.47 -4.31
CA GLU A 621 -26.51 -6.35 -5.49
C GLU A 621 -25.13 -6.40 -6.15
N LEU A 622 -24.46 -5.24 -6.29
CA LEU A 622 -23.14 -5.13 -6.91
C LEU A 622 -22.07 -5.92 -6.14
N THR A 623 -22.18 -6.06 -4.83
CA THR A 623 -21.20 -6.78 -4.01
C THR A 623 -21.66 -8.16 -3.55
N SER A 624 -22.89 -8.56 -3.83
CA SER A 624 -23.40 -9.89 -3.48
C SER A 624 -22.57 -11.02 -4.12
N LEU A 625 -22.50 -12.15 -3.38
CA LEU A 625 -21.92 -13.40 -3.87
C LEU A 625 -22.59 -13.89 -5.15
N GLU A 626 -23.93 -13.82 -5.22
CA GLU A 626 -24.70 -14.27 -6.38
C GLU A 626 -24.33 -13.50 -7.66
N SER A 627 -24.22 -12.17 -7.58
CA SER A 627 -23.82 -11.36 -8.73
C SER A 627 -22.38 -11.63 -9.18
N TRP A 628 -21.49 -11.94 -8.24
CA TRP A 628 -20.12 -12.31 -8.55
C TRP A 628 -20.00 -13.71 -9.17
N LYS A 629 -20.72 -14.72 -8.67
CA LYS A 629 -20.79 -16.06 -9.28
C LYS A 629 -21.22 -16.02 -10.74
N LYS A 630 -22.24 -15.21 -11.07
CA LYS A 630 -22.66 -14.95 -12.45
C LYS A 630 -21.53 -14.37 -13.31
N THR A 631 -20.65 -13.57 -12.72
CA THR A 631 -19.53 -12.92 -13.42
C THR A 631 -18.34 -13.86 -13.59
N PHE A 632 -18.11 -14.76 -12.64
CA PHE A 632 -17.09 -15.81 -12.75
C PHE A 632 -17.47 -16.88 -13.79
N GLY A 633 -18.77 -17.05 -14.05
CA GLY A 633 -19.30 -18.06 -14.95
C GLY A 633 -19.65 -19.38 -14.24
N ASP A 634 -19.84 -19.35 -12.92
CA ASP A 634 -20.12 -20.55 -12.10
C ASP A 634 -21.58 -21.05 -12.23
N ASP A 635 -22.47 -20.25 -12.84
CA ASP A 635 -23.89 -20.59 -13.09
C ASP A 635 -24.14 -21.19 -14.50
N ALA A 636 -23.10 -21.76 -15.14
CA ALA A 636 -23.19 -22.36 -16.48
C ALA A 636 -23.21 -23.90 -16.46
#